data_AF-A0A970M0C7-F1
#
_entry.id   AF-A0A970M0C7-F1
#
_cell.length_a   1.000
_cell.length_b   1.000
_cell.length_c   1.000
_cell.angle_alpha   90.00
_cell.angle_beta   90.00
_cell.angle_gamma   90.00
#
_symmetry.space_group_name_H-M   'P 1'
#
loop_
_entity.id
_entity.type
_entity.pdbx_description
1 polymer ?
#
loop_
_entity_poly.entity_id
_entity_poly.type
_entity_poly.pdbx_seq_one_letter_code
_entity_poly.pdbx_strand_id
1 'polypeptide(L)'
;MAKSSRDQLSPDVFDLKSFISPYMMILTPTYFAVLIWCSNRSLGFLFTHTLAELISIVIAVTTLIVTLISRHFTRNYFVVFIAIAIGWCGLIDLFHTLLFQGMQLLPIESANPATQLWIAARLLQAFAMLAAPFMLTRAIKPLQLNVFFGVVSISLVVAIMQGYFPAAFVDGQGLTSFKIYSEYLIIAVLAVALVYLWQRRKYLNPKLTFGISLSMLTMMASEFTFTQYVSIYSDANLWGHVLKVYSYWFIYIALVESTLKEPFSMLSKAASTYDTIPDPTYIVKANQTIQQANLAATRVHGRSAARLVGCSVHELLHDPRVLAENCPVCSRLNQKPHEFLVQLALPDQKTIECHVAPFTERLGQKTVWVMVVRDVTQRERLLRDLRDRVKEVRCLNQINQLCNEHKADMADLLGKALKIIPSGFSHPKQLRINIESEWGNLGDARTTENQSELQSVFQHQQQSFGMLRIWYEQPELMPEFTPEEQNLIDHICSQITEVYSRLKSQARVERLTYLYQLSSETNRVIAHSKNQHGLLKELQHVLLRLGSFDKIFIAMKLDSHADQMLSIEFHHNIDAHILMTLQQALNQEAPYPLQKVKNSSADIDVYTYVLNDDQYENASQEYQAWRRYLKQEKICQAALTPLMFQGYFWGLIGLYTTSSDEFDHEQIQLLQNLSKDISSALERFSAEQQRRLAESRSKQMEQRFEEVFFQSPVPMQIISLANERIVAVNLAYENWLGYKGDELVTREHWVNKVAPDEKLQQFMRHNWHDAIVAAKQGKQIQFPEISLIAKDGSLRIAHRTLAIVGQDAIVAWTDLTTIRQTEQALIDSEQRFRGMVEKTVVGMYVQRDNYYLYVNPSYSEMLGWSVDELIGQYVFDFIDQTPENLEVVRHAEEQVQAGGRSNVSCTVAMCHKNGQVRAFALHARMIIWDDGLPATIVMAQDITEQKEAEEQIAILVKQLEDTMYGTLQAVSTMVEMRDPYTAGHERRVGLIASAIAKEMGWDDKRCLQMEEIGLVHDIGKISIPSEILTKPSRLTPIEMEMMKGHAQAGYDILKDVPFIIPIADIIGQHHERMDGTGYPNGLKGDEILPEARVLTVADVIESMASHRPYRPALGVDVALAEIMRGRGTIYDTVVCDAALRLFNEKGYTLPN
;
A
#
# COMPACT_ATOMS: atom_id res chain seq x y z
N MET A 1 6.19 -41.89 -37.51
CA MET A 1 7.16 -40.82 -37.22
C MET A 1 6.50 -39.87 -36.23
N ALA A 2 6.98 -39.88 -34.99
CA ALA A 2 6.48 -39.01 -33.93
C ALA A 2 6.86 -37.56 -34.24
N LYS A 3 5.90 -36.64 -34.15
CA LYS A 3 6.17 -35.20 -34.24
C LYS A 3 7.08 -34.81 -33.07
N SER A 4 8.13 -34.05 -33.37
CA SER A 4 9.11 -33.64 -32.36
C SER A 4 8.48 -32.67 -31.35
N SER A 5 8.91 -32.75 -30.10
CA SER A 5 8.48 -31.89 -28.98
C SER A 5 8.69 -30.39 -29.22
N ARG A 6 9.41 -29.98 -30.28
CA ARG A 6 9.60 -28.58 -30.66
C ARG A 6 8.42 -27.94 -31.40
N ASP A 7 7.51 -28.73 -31.99
CA ASP A 7 6.31 -28.19 -32.65
C ASP A 7 5.16 -27.89 -31.67
N GLN A 8 5.29 -28.26 -30.40
CA GLN A 8 4.30 -27.94 -29.35
C GLN A 8 4.56 -26.59 -28.65
N LEU A 9 5.69 -25.94 -28.92
CA LEU A 9 6.13 -24.71 -28.26
C LEU A 9 6.24 -23.53 -29.24
N SER A 10 5.51 -23.54 -30.36
CA SER A 10 5.34 -22.31 -31.14
C SER A 10 4.43 -21.33 -30.35
N PRO A 11 4.72 -20.02 -30.37
CA PRO A 11 3.88 -18.99 -29.73
C PRO A 11 2.44 -18.95 -30.29
N ASP A 12 2.15 -19.70 -31.36
CA ASP A 12 0.82 -19.82 -31.96
C ASP A 12 -0.10 -20.80 -31.20
N VAL A 13 0.39 -21.58 -30.23
CA VAL A 13 -0.45 -22.52 -29.45
C VAL A 13 -1.30 -21.82 -28.40
N PHE A 14 -0.90 -20.62 -27.93
CA PHE A 14 -1.77 -19.73 -27.17
C PHE A 14 -2.26 -18.60 -28.06
N ASP A 15 -3.03 -18.92 -29.10
CA ASP A 15 -3.83 -17.91 -29.79
C ASP A 15 -4.89 -17.35 -28.83
N LEU A 16 -4.49 -16.37 -28.02
CA LEU A 16 -5.35 -15.60 -27.11
C LEU A 16 -6.40 -14.75 -27.86
N LYS A 17 -6.41 -14.76 -29.20
CA LYS A 17 -7.58 -14.31 -29.98
C LYS A 17 -8.76 -15.29 -29.82
N SER A 18 -8.53 -16.56 -29.48
CA SER A 18 -9.57 -17.59 -29.39
C SER A 18 -10.39 -17.57 -28.10
N PHE A 19 -9.86 -17.01 -26.99
CA PHE A 19 -10.49 -17.22 -25.67
C PHE A 19 -11.77 -16.40 -25.43
N ILE A 20 -11.93 -15.25 -26.08
CA ILE A 20 -13.19 -14.48 -26.10
C ILE A 20 -13.32 -13.82 -27.47
N SER A 21 -13.89 -14.56 -28.43
CA SER A 21 -14.30 -14.00 -29.72
C SER A 21 -15.44 -12.99 -29.52
N PRO A 22 -15.60 -11.93 -30.34
CA PRO A 22 -16.77 -11.06 -30.30
C PRO A 22 -18.12 -11.82 -30.31
N TYR A 23 -18.13 -13.07 -30.80
CA TYR A 23 -19.29 -13.95 -30.71
C TYR A 23 -19.67 -14.35 -29.27
N MET A 24 -18.70 -14.54 -28.36
CA MET A 24 -18.95 -14.86 -26.93
C MET A 24 -19.65 -13.72 -26.18
N MET A 25 -19.51 -12.48 -26.67
CA MET A 25 -20.18 -11.33 -26.09
C MET A 25 -21.71 -11.40 -26.24
N ILE A 26 -22.19 -12.04 -27.31
CA ILE A 26 -23.63 -12.09 -27.65
C ILE A 26 -24.20 -13.50 -27.49
N LEU A 27 -23.49 -14.55 -27.92
CA LEU A 27 -24.04 -15.92 -27.96
C LEU A 27 -24.33 -16.49 -26.57
N THR A 28 -23.42 -16.32 -25.62
CA THR A 28 -23.56 -16.88 -24.27
C THR A 28 -24.75 -16.29 -23.47
N PRO A 29 -24.94 -14.97 -23.39
CA PRO A 29 -26.12 -14.42 -22.71
C PRO A 29 -27.40 -14.72 -23.48
N THR A 30 -27.32 -14.89 -24.81
CA THR A 30 -28.46 -15.35 -25.62
C THR A 30 -28.82 -16.81 -25.31
N TYR A 31 -27.84 -17.68 -25.07
CA TYR A 31 -28.09 -19.04 -24.60
C TYR A 31 -28.77 -19.04 -23.23
N PHE A 32 -28.29 -18.22 -22.28
CA PHE A 32 -28.96 -18.05 -20.99
C PHE A 32 -30.39 -17.52 -21.14
N ALA A 33 -30.62 -16.53 -22.01
CA ALA A 33 -31.95 -16.00 -22.28
C ALA A 33 -32.91 -17.07 -22.84
N VAL A 34 -32.45 -17.89 -23.79
CA VAL A 34 -33.22 -19.01 -24.34
C VAL A 34 -33.50 -20.06 -23.27
N LEU A 35 -32.51 -20.40 -22.45
CA LEU A 35 -32.65 -21.36 -21.35
C LEU A 35 -33.66 -20.88 -20.29
N ILE A 36 -33.60 -19.59 -19.92
CA ILE A 36 -34.57 -18.93 -19.04
C ILE A 36 -35.97 -19.01 -19.65
N TRP A 37 -36.14 -18.66 -20.93
CA TRP A 37 -37.43 -18.74 -21.61
C TRP A 37 -37.98 -20.17 -21.68
N CYS A 38 -37.16 -21.14 -22.10
CA CYS A 38 -37.57 -22.56 -22.17
C CYS A 38 -37.98 -23.09 -20.80
N SER A 39 -37.22 -22.78 -19.75
CA SER A 39 -37.52 -23.21 -18.37
C SER A 39 -38.85 -22.65 -17.86
N ASN A 40 -39.24 -21.43 -18.26
CA ASN A 40 -40.50 -20.82 -17.82
C ASN A 40 -41.70 -21.62 -18.32
N ARG A 41 -41.60 -22.16 -19.54
CA ARG A 41 -42.65 -22.99 -20.15
C ARG A 41 -42.72 -24.40 -19.57
N SER A 42 -41.59 -24.98 -19.16
CA SER A 42 -41.52 -26.39 -18.75
C SER A 42 -41.56 -26.61 -17.25
N LEU A 43 -40.96 -25.72 -16.45
CA LEU A 43 -40.74 -25.89 -15.00
C LEU A 43 -41.42 -24.80 -14.16
N GLY A 44 -42.00 -23.78 -14.81
CA GLY A 44 -42.74 -22.70 -14.17
C GLY A 44 -41.88 -21.51 -13.72
N PHE A 45 -42.56 -20.39 -13.46
CA PHE A 45 -41.93 -19.09 -13.23
C PHE A 45 -40.97 -19.05 -12.03
N LEU A 46 -41.32 -19.71 -10.92
CA LEU A 46 -40.51 -19.70 -9.70
C LEU A 46 -39.11 -20.30 -9.96
N PHE A 47 -39.05 -21.41 -10.71
CA PHE A 47 -37.78 -22.03 -11.09
C PHE A 47 -36.99 -21.10 -12.02
N THR A 48 -37.65 -20.49 -13.00
CA THR A 48 -37.02 -19.58 -13.96
C THR A 48 -36.45 -18.31 -13.32
N HIS A 49 -37.20 -17.70 -12.39
CA HIS A 49 -36.71 -16.57 -11.59
C HIS A 49 -35.43 -16.96 -10.85
N THR A 50 -35.49 -18.07 -10.10
CA THR A 50 -34.34 -18.58 -9.32
C THR A 50 -33.13 -18.84 -10.21
N LEU A 51 -33.34 -19.40 -11.40
CA LEU A 51 -32.29 -19.68 -12.37
C LEU A 51 -31.64 -18.40 -12.93
N ALA A 52 -32.45 -17.39 -13.26
CA ALA A 52 -31.94 -16.11 -13.76
C ALA A 52 -31.17 -15.33 -12.68
N GLU A 53 -31.65 -15.38 -11.44
CA GLU A 53 -30.95 -14.83 -10.28
C GLU A 53 -29.63 -15.54 -10.04
N LEU A 54 -29.62 -16.88 -10.01
CA LEU A 54 -28.42 -17.68 -9.77
C LEU A 54 -27.33 -17.41 -10.81
N ILE A 55 -27.70 -17.32 -12.10
CA ILE A 55 -26.75 -16.97 -13.18
C ILE A 55 -26.08 -15.62 -12.89
N SER A 56 -26.87 -14.62 -12.50
CA SER A 56 -26.36 -13.26 -12.21
C SER A 56 -25.46 -13.26 -10.96
N ILE A 57 -25.84 -13.99 -9.92
CA ILE A 57 -25.05 -14.14 -8.68
C ILE A 57 -23.71 -14.83 -8.95
N VAL A 58 -23.71 -15.92 -9.73
CA VAL A 58 -22.49 -16.63 -10.11
C VAL A 58 -21.56 -15.71 -10.90
N ILE A 59 -22.11 -14.94 -11.85
CA ILE A 59 -21.33 -13.97 -12.63
C ILE A 59 -20.72 -12.90 -11.70
N ALA A 60 -21.49 -12.37 -10.75
CA ALA A 60 -21.03 -11.36 -9.81
C ALA A 60 -19.90 -11.87 -8.90
N VAL A 61 -20.08 -13.05 -8.29
CA VAL A 61 -19.08 -13.68 -7.42
C VAL A 61 -17.83 -14.03 -8.21
N THR A 62 -17.97 -14.57 -9.41
CA THR A 62 -16.82 -14.89 -10.28
C THR A 62 -16.05 -13.62 -10.65
N THR A 63 -16.75 -12.55 -11.01
CA THR A 63 -16.15 -11.23 -11.29
C THR A 63 -15.35 -10.71 -10.09
N LEU A 64 -15.93 -10.81 -8.89
CA LEU A 64 -15.27 -10.43 -7.64
C LEU A 64 -14.00 -11.26 -7.41
N ILE A 65 -14.10 -12.58 -7.47
CA ILE A 65 -12.97 -13.50 -7.24
C ILE A 65 -11.85 -13.25 -8.24
N VAL A 66 -12.17 -13.22 -9.54
CA VAL A 66 -11.18 -12.98 -10.59
C VAL A 66 -10.48 -11.65 -10.37
N THR A 67 -11.21 -10.59 -10.01
CA THR A 67 -10.63 -9.27 -9.76
C THR A 67 -9.79 -9.23 -8.48
N LEU A 68 -10.21 -9.91 -7.40
CA LEU A 68 -9.44 -9.98 -6.16
C LEU A 68 -8.13 -10.75 -6.31
N ILE A 69 -8.13 -11.85 -7.08
CA ILE A 69 -6.95 -12.66 -7.36
C ILE A 69 -6.01 -11.92 -8.32
N SER A 70 -6.55 -11.32 -9.39
CA SER A 70 -5.76 -10.60 -10.39
C SER A 70 -5.38 -9.16 -10.00
N ARG A 71 -5.72 -8.70 -8.78
CA ARG A 71 -5.46 -7.34 -8.31
C ARG A 71 -3.99 -6.92 -8.38
N HIS A 72 -3.08 -7.88 -8.19
CA HIS A 72 -1.64 -7.61 -8.24
C HIS A 72 -1.17 -7.27 -9.66
N PHE A 73 -1.91 -7.72 -10.67
CA PHE A 73 -1.65 -7.45 -12.08
C PHE A 73 -2.44 -6.25 -12.63
N THR A 74 -3.43 -5.75 -11.89
CA THR A 74 -4.39 -4.76 -12.38
C THR A 74 -4.35 -3.50 -11.52
N ARG A 75 -3.53 -2.51 -11.94
CA ARG A 75 -3.47 -1.18 -11.28
C ARG A 75 -4.69 -0.29 -11.57
N ASN A 76 -5.74 -0.82 -12.19
CA ASN A 76 -6.94 -0.08 -12.56
C ASN A 76 -7.98 -0.09 -11.42
N TYR A 77 -7.88 0.87 -10.51
CA TYR A 77 -8.79 0.99 -9.36
C TYR A 77 -10.27 1.17 -9.75
N PHE A 78 -10.56 1.66 -10.95
CA PHE A 78 -11.93 1.72 -11.49
C PHE A 78 -12.54 0.32 -11.67
N VAL A 79 -11.78 -0.62 -12.24
CA VAL A 79 -12.21 -2.01 -12.47
C VAL A 79 -12.41 -2.74 -11.14
N VAL A 80 -11.45 -2.57 -10.22
CA VAL A 80 -11.52 -3.15 -8.86
C VAL A 80 -12.73 -2.62 -8.09
N PHE A 81 -13.03 -1.32 -8.21
CA PHE A 81 -14.17 -0.71 -7.53
C PHE A 81 -15.51 -1.30 -7.99
N ILE A 82 -15.70 -1.39 -9.31
CA ILE A 82 -16.93 -1.94 -9.89
C ILE A 82 -17.10 -3.42 -9.52
N ALA A 83 -16.05 -4.23 -9.62
CA ALA A 83 -16.12 -5.66 -9.30
C ALA A 83 -16.51 -5.91 -7.83
N ILE A 84 -15.96 -5.13 -6.90
CA ILE A 84 -16.31 -5.23 -5.47
C ILE A 84 -17.77 -4.85 -5.23
N ALA A 85 -18.22 -3.72 -5.79
CA ALA A 85 -19.61 -3.29 -5.66
C ALA A 85 -20.58 -4.36 -6.17
N ILE A 86 -20.32 -4.93 -7.34
CA ILE A 86 -21.18 -5.93 -7.98
C ILE A 86 -21.16 -7.26 -7.22
N GLY A 87 -20.02 -7.67 -6.68
CA GLY A 87 -19.94 -8.84 -5.80
C GLY A 87 -20.87 -8.72 -4.60
N TRP A 88 -20.90 -7.54 -3.95
CA TRP A 88 -21.81 -7.26 -2.83
C TRP A 88 -23.27 -7.09 -3.27
N CYS A 89 -23.54 -6.60 -4.48
CA CYS A 89 -24.90 -6.66 -5.06
C CYS A 89 -25.35 -8.11 -5.24
N GLY A 90 -24.47 -9.01 -5.69
CA GLY A 90 -24.76 -10.44 -5.81
C GLY A 90 -25.14 -11.10 -4.47
N LEU A 91 -24.59 -10.64 -3.35
CA LEU A 91 -25.02 -11.10 -2.02
C LEU A 91 -26.44 -10.63 -1.69
N ILE A 92 -26.79 -9.38 -1.99
CA ILE A 92 -28.16 -8.88 -1.78
C ILE A 92 -29.14 -9.62 -2.71
N ASP A 93 -28.76 -9.88 -3.96
CA ASP A 93 -29.54 -10.65 -4.94
C ASP A 93 -29.78 -12.10 -4.44
N LEU A 94 -28.81 -12.70 -3.71
CA LEU A 94 -29.01 -14.00 -3.05
C LEU A 94 -30.10 -13.93 -1.97
N PHE A 95 -30.07 -12.93 -1.09
CA PHE A 95 -31.12 -12.73 -0.09
C PHE A 95 -32.49 -12.44 -0.73
N HIS A 96 -32.53 -11.65 -1.80
CA HIS A 96 -33.74 -11.41 -2.60
C HIS A 96 -34.33 -12.74 -3.10
N THR A 97 -33.48 -13.61 -3.63
CA THR A 97 -33.87 -14.92 -4.16
C THR A 97 -34.43 -15.81 -3.04
N LEU A 98 -33.73 -15.90 -1.91
CA LEU A 98 -34.16 -16.73 -0.76
C LEU A 98 -35.47 -16.28 -0.12
N LEU A 99 -35.77 -14.97 -0.18
CA LEU A 99 -37.01 -14.38 0.35
C LEU A 99 -38.13 -14.27 -0.69
N PHE A 100 -37.91 -14.78 -1.90
CA PHE A 100 -38.91 -14.67 -2.95
C PHE A 100 -40.16 -15.50 -2.63
N GLN A 101 -41.34 -14.91 -2.88
CA GLN A 101 -42.62 -15.53 -2.54
C GLN A 101 -42.81 -16.85 -3.31
N GLY A 102 -42.93 -17.95 -2.57
CA GLY A 102 -43.06 -19.31 -3.11
C GLY A 102 -41.85 -20.23 -2.89
N MET A 103 -40.69 -19.71 -2.48
CA MET A 103 -39.48 -20.52 -2.26
C MET A 103 -39.49 -21.32 -0.94
N GLN A 104 -40.28 -20.91 0.06
CA GLN A 104 -40.49 -21.57 1.36
C GLN A 104 -39.23 -21.87 2.21
N LEU A 105 -38.07 -21.32 1.86
CA LEU A 105 -36.82 -21.52 2.64
C LEU A 105 -36.76 -20.68 3.92
N LEU A 106 -37.44 -19.52 3.94
CA LEU A 106 -37.58 -18.66 5.11
C LEU A 106 -39.09 -18.34 5.31
N PRO A 107 -39.60 -18.29 6.55
CA PRO A 107 -41.03 -18.18 6.84
C PRO A 107 -41.52 -16.73 6.65
N ILE A 108 -41.62 -16.28 5.40
CA ILE A 108 -42.16 -14.97 5.03
C ILE A 108 -43.26 -15.18 3.98
N GLU A 109 -44.49 -14.76 4.31
CA GLU A 109 -45.67 -14.98 3.44
C GLU A 109 -45.91 -13.84 2.43
N SER A 110 -45.18 -12.72 2.53
CA SER A 110 -45.32 -11.54 1.66
C SER A 110 -44.17 -11.40 0.67
N ALA A 111 -44.46 -10.90 -0.54
CA ALA A 111 -43.44 -10.58 -1.54
C ALA A 111 -42.65 -9.28 -1.23
N ASN A 112 -43.12 -8.48 -0.26
CA ASN A 112 -42.55 -7.16 0.00
C ASN A 112 -41.05 -7.17 0.35
N PRO A 113 -40.52 -8.01 1.26
CA PRO A 113 -39.10 -8.01 1.59
C PRO A 113 -38.18 -8.34 0.41
N ALA A 114 -38.60 -9.27 -0.47
CA ALA A 114 -37.87 -9.57 -1.70
C ALA A 114 -37.83 -8.33 -2.62
N THR A 115 -38.95 -7.64 -2.82
CA THR A 115 -38.99 -6.42 -3.65
C THR A 115 -38.17 -5.27 -3.04
N GLN A 116 -38.09 -5.17 -1.71
CA GLN A 116 -37.26 -4.16 -1.02
C GLN A 116 -35.76 -4.44 -1.22
N LEU A 117 -35.33 -5.70 -1.09
CA LEU A 117 -33.95 -6.12 -1.34
C LEU A 117 -33.53 -5.90 -2.79
N TRP A 118 -34.46 -6.10 -3.73
CA TRP A 118 -34.24 -5.78 -5.13
C TRP A 118 -33.86 -4.30 -5.31
N ILE A 119 -34.70 -3.38 -4.84
CA ILE A 119 -34.44 -1.94 -4.94
C ILE A 119 -33.11 -1.57 -4.28
N ALA A 120 -32.81 -2.16 -3.11
CA ALA A 120 -31.56 -1.90 -2.40
C ALA A 120 -30.32 -2.31 -3.22
N ALA A 121 -30.33 -3.50 -3.84
CA ALA A 121 -29.24 -3.97 -4.70
C ALA A 121 -29.05 -3.06 -5.93
N ARG A 122 -30.15 -2.65 -6.57
CA ARG A 122 -30.11 -1.82 -7.78
C ARG A 122 -29.63 -0.39 -7.48
N LEU A 123 -30.06 0.21 -6.37
CA LEU A 123 -29.56 1.52 -5.93
C LEU A 123 -28.05 1.45 -5.62
N LEU A 124 -27.60 0.41 -4.92
CA LEU A 124 -26.17 0.21 -4.64
C LEU A 124 -25.36 0.12 -5.94
N GLN A 125 -25.85 -0.65 -6.92
CA GLN A 125 -25.23 -0.76 -8.24
C GLN A 125 -25.18 0.59 -8.97
N ALA A 126 -26.29 1.32 -9.01
CA ALA A 126 -26.38 2.58 -9.75
C ALA A 126 -25.45 3.66 -9.16
N PHE A 127 -25.44 3.83 -7.84
CA PHE A 127 -24.52 4.75 -7.18
C PHE A 127 -23.06 4.33 -7.32
N ALA A 128 -22.76 3.02 -7.29
CA ALA A 128 -21.42 2.53 -7.58
C ALA A 128 -20.99 2.89 -9.02
N MET A 129 -21.87 2.71 -10.01
CA MET A 129 -21.57 3.09 -11.40
C MET A 129 -21.32 4.59 -11.56
N LEU A 130 -22.05 5.43 -10.82
CA LEU A 130 -21.85 6.87 -10.79
C LEU A 130 -20.52 7.27 -10.13
N ALA A 131 -20.15 6.58 -9.04
CA ALA A 131 -18.92 6.84 -8.31
C ALA A 131 -17.66 6.28 -8.99
N ALA A 132 -17.81 5.24 -9.81
CA ALA A 132 -16.68 4.51 -10.39
C ALA A 132 -15.69 5.40 -11.17
N PRO A 133 -16.10 6.36 -12.05
CA PRO A 133 -15.14 7.15 -12.81
C PRO A 133 -14.25 8.07 -11.95
N PHE A 134 -14.60 8.36 -10.69
CA PHE A 134 -13.72 9.07 -9.76
C PHE A 134 -12.49 8.24 -9.34
N MET A 135 -12.57 6.92 -9.47
CA MET A 135 -11.49 5.97 -9.16
C MET A 135 -10.46 5.85 -10.29
N LEU A 136 -10.63 6.59 -11.38
CA LEU A 136 -9.62 6.66 -12.45
C LEU A 136 -8.35 7.40 -12.03
N THR A 137 -8.42 8.25 -10.99
CA THR A 137 -7.31 9.11 -10.55
C THR A 137 -6.93 8.92 -9.09
N ARG A 138 -7.66 8.09 -8.34
CA ARG A 138 -7.47 7.90 -6.90
C ARG A 138 -7.18 6.44 -6.60
N ALA A 139 -6.07 6.20 -5.90
CA ALA A 139 -5.75 4.89 -5.37
C ALA A 139 -6.61 4.60 -4.12
N ILE A 140 -7.25 3.44 -4.08
CA ILE A 140 -8.01 2.97 -2.92
C ILE A 140 -7.57 1.56 -2.55
N LYS A 141 -7.42 1.32 -1.23
CA LYS A 141 -7.10 0.00 -0.71
C LYS A 141 -8.30 -0.95 -0.89
N PRO A 142 -8.19 -2.07 -1.61
CA PRO A 142 -9.31 -2.98 -1.86
C PRO A 142 -9.98 -3.53 -0.60
N LEU A 143 -9.21 -3.70 0.49
CA LEU A 143 -9.74 -4.14 1.78
C LEU A 143 -10.74 -3.12 2.36
N GLN A 144 -10.41 -1.83 2.32
CA GLN A 144 -11.29 -0.77 2.82
C GLN A 144 -12.57 -0.72 2.00
N LEU A 145 -12.47 -0.94 0.69
CA LEU A 145 -13.61 -0.94 -0.19
C LEU A 145 -14.55 -2.14 0.06
N ASN A 146 -13.99 -3.33 0.27
CA ASN A 146 -14.78 -4.52 0.64
C ASN A 146 -15.49 -4.34 1.98
N VAL A 147 -14.81 -3.77 2.99
CA VAL A 147 -15.44 -3.48 4.29
C VAL A 147 -16.55 -2.45 4.13
N PHE A 148 -16.33 -1.38 3.36
CA PHE A 148 -17.34 -0.36 3.10
C PHE A 148 -18.60 -0.94 2.46
N PHE A 149 -18.47 -1.61 1.30
CA PHE A 149 -19.62 -2.22 0.62
C PHE A 149 -20.26 -3.33 1.46
N GLY A 150 -19.47 -4.09 2.22
CA GLY A 150 -19.99 -5.11 3.13
C GLY A 150 -20.85 -4.53 4.25
N VAL A 151 -20.37 -3.48 4.92
CA VAL A 151 -21.15 -2.78 5.96
C VAL A 151 -22.42 -2.19 5.38
N VAL A 152 -22.37 -1.56 4.20
CA VAL A 152 -23.55 -1.00 3.53
C VAL A 152 -24.56 -2.11 3.20
N SER A 153 -24.14 -3.20 2.57
CA SER A 153 -25.02 -4.30 2.19
C SER A 153 -25.66 -4.99 3.39
N ILE A 154 -24.88 -5.28 4.44
CA ILE A 154 -25.40 -5.89 5.67
C ILE A 154 -26.40 -4.95 6.35
N SER A 155 -26.09 -3.65 6.44
CA SER A 155 -26.99 -2.66 7.04
C SER A 155 -28.32 -2.55 6.30
N LEU A 156 -28.30 -2.61 4.96
CA LEU A 156 -29.51 -2.59 4.13
C LEU A 156 -30.37 -3.84 4.37
N VAL A 157 -29.76 -5.04 4.38
CA VAL A 157 -30.48 -6.29 4.67
C VAL A 157 -31.10 -6.24 6.07
N VAL A 158 -30.35 -5.81 7.09
CA VAL A 158 -30.85 -5.70 8.47
C VAL A 158 -31.99 -4.69 8.57
N ALA A 159 -31.87 -3.52 7.94
CA ALA A 159 -32.92 -2.50 7.94
C ALA A 159 -34.22 -3.00 7.31
N ILE A 160 -34.14 -3.78 6.22
CA ILE A 160 -35.30 -4.40 5.57
C ILE A 160 -35.93 -5.46 6.48
N MET A 161 -35.12 -6.34 7.07
CA MET A 161 -35.61 -7.40 7.97
C MET A 161 -36.25 -6.84 9.25
N GLN A 162 -35.82 -5.67 9.72
CA GLN A 162 -36.40 -4.98 10.87
C GLN A 162 -37.61 -4.09 10.52
N GLY A 163 -37.98 -3.99 9.24
CA GLY A 163 -39.12 -3.20 8.79
C GLY A 163 -38.88 -1.69 8.72
N TYR A 164 -37.63 -1.22 8.77
CA TYR A 164 -37.29 0.20 8.64
C TYR A 164 -37.28 0.69 7.19
N PHE A 165 -37.44 -0.19 6.21
CA PHE A 165 -37.47 0.16 4.79
C PHE A 165 -38.91 0.38 4.28
N PRO A 166 -39.18 1.39 3.42
CA PRO A 166 -40.54 1.66 2.93
C PRO A 166 -41.13 0.47 2.17
N ALA A 167 -42.44 0.24 2.31
CA ALA A 167 -43.11 -0.83 1.58
C ALA A 167 -42.96 -0.64 0.07
N ALA A 168 -42.47 -1.67 -0.61
CA ALA A 168 -42.26 -1.70 -2.06
C ALA A 168 -43.40 -2.43 -2.78
N PHE A 169 -44.04 -3.39 -2.12
CA PHE A 169 -45.15 -4.18 -2.63
C PHE A 169 -46.21 -4.38 -1.55
N VAL A 170 -47.49 -4.39 -1.95
CA VAL A 170 -48.62 -4.69 -1.06
C VAL A 170 -49.44 -5.81 -1.68
N ASP A 171 -49.60 -6.91 -0.94
CA ASP A 171 -50.34 -8.10 -1.39
C ASP A 171 -51.78 -7.73 -1.79
N GLY A 172 -52.16 -8.08 -3.03
CA GLY A 172 -53.47 -7.75 -3.61
C GLY A 172 -53.60 -6.35 -4.22
N GLN A 173 -52.71 -5.40 -3.92
CA GLN A 173 -52.69 -4.05 -4.52
C GLN A 173 -51.59 -3.86 -5.58
N GLY A 174 -50.50 -4.64 -5.50
CA GLY A 174 -49.39 -4.60 -6.45
C GLY A 174 -48.25 -3.68 -6.01
N LEU A 175 -47.55 -3.10 -6.99
CA LEU A 175 -46.40 -2.22 -6.77
C LEU A 175 -46.79 -0.89 -6.12
N THR A 176 -46.02 -0.45 -5.13
CA THR A 176 -46.21 0.87 -4.50
C THR A 176 -45.63 2.01 -5.35
N SER A 177 -46.09 3.25 -5.12
CA SER A 177 -45.48 4.44 -5.73
C SER A 177 -44.01 4.60 -5.35
N PHE A 178 -43.64 4.23 -4.12
CA PHE A 178 -42.24 4.25 -3.67
C PHE A 178 -41.34 3.39 -4.56
N LYS A 179 -41.77 2.17 -4.88
CA LYS A 179 -41.03 1.28 -5.77
C LYS A 179 -40.86 1.90 -7.15
N ILE A 180 -41.96 2.36 -7.76
CA ILE A 180 -41.96 2.90 -9.13
C ILE A 180 -41.02 4.12 -9.22
N TYR A 181 -41.09 5.06 -8.27
CA TYR A 181 -40.21 6.22 -8.25
C TYR A 181 -38.74 5.86 -8.01
N SER A 182 -38.47 4.82 -7.20
CA SER A 182 -37.10 4.34 -6.97
C SER A 182 -36.46 3.76 -8.24
N GLU A 183 -37.22 3.04 -9.08
CA GLU A 183 -36.71 2.54 -10.36
C GLU A 183 -36.44 3.66 -11.36
N TYR A 184 -37.30 4.67 -11.45
CA TYR A 184 -37.01 5.86 -12.26
C TYR A 184 -35.78 6.62 -11.76
N LEU A 185 -35.57 6.67 -10.44
CA LEU A 185 -34.35 7.23 -9.86
C LEU A 185 -33.11 6.42 -10.27
N ILE A 186 -33.18 5.08 -10.20
CA ILE A 186 -32.09 4.19 -10.65
C ILE A 186 -31.74 4.45 -12.12
N ILE A 187 -32.76 4.54 -12.99
CA ILE A 187 -32.57 4.85 -14.42
C ILE A 187 -31.89 6.22 -14.60
N ALA A 188 -32.34 7.25 -13.87
CA ALA A 188 -31.75 8.58 -13.93
C ALA A 188 -30.28 8.59 -13.48
N VAL A 189 -29.96 7.90 -12.38
CA VAL A 189 -28.58 7.78 -11.86
C VAL A 189 -27.68 7.05 -12.86
N LEU A 190 -28.16 5.95 -13.46
CA LEU A 190 -27.42 5.22 -14.49
C LEU A 190 -27.21 6.05 -15.76
N ALA A 191 -28.18 6.86 -16.16
CA ALA A 191 -28.03 7.76 -17.31
C ALA A 191 -26.94 8.83 -17.06
N VAL A 192 -26.90 9.42 -15.86
CA VAL A 192 -25.84 10.36 -15.46
C VAL A 192 -24.48 9.65 -15.40
N ALA A 193 -24.42 8.45 -14.82
CA ALA A 193 -23.21 7.63 -14.77
C ALA A 193 -22.68 7.32 -16.18
N LEU A 194 -23.56 6.98 -17.13
CA LEU A 194 -23.21 6.72 -18.52
C LEU A 194 -22.61 7.96 -19.20
N VAL A 195 -23.21 9.13 -19.02
CA VAL A 195 -22.68 10.40 -19.54
C VAL A 195 -21.29 10.68 -18.97
N TYR A 196 -21.11 10.49 -17.66
CA TYR A 196 -19.82 10.75 -17.00
C TYR A 196 -18.72 9.77 -17.44
N LEU A 197 -19.06 8.48 -17.58
CA LEU A 197 -18.17 7.46 -18.15
C LEU A 197 -17.71 7.87 -19.56
N TRP A 198 -18.66 8.32 -20.40
CA TRP A 198 -18.37 8.69 -21.78
C TRP A 198 -17.51 9.95 -21.90
N GLN A 199 -17.68 10.92 -21.00
CA GLN A 199 -16.80 12.09 -20.90
C GLN A 199 -15.36 11.70 -20.53
N ARG A 200 -15.20 10.66 -19.69
CA ARG A 200 -13.90 10.16 -19.23
C ARG A 200 -13.33 9.03 -20.11
N ARG A 201 -13.97 8.67 -21.23
CA ARG A 201 -13.55 7.54 -22.10
C ARG A 201 -12.11 7.59 -22.59
N LYS A 202 -11.48 8.78 -22.63
CA LYS A 202 -10.06 8.93 -23.00
C LYS A 202 -9.10 8.24 -22.02
N TYR A 203 -9.52 8.03 -20.77
CA TYR A 203 -8.73 7.41 -19.72
C TYR A 203 -9.04 5.91 -19.56
N LEU A 204 -9.93 5.36 -20.37
CA LEU A 204 -10.44 4.00 -20.26
C LEU A 204 -10.16 3.22 -21.53
N ASN A 205 -9.94 1.91 -21.40
CA ASN A 205 -9.84 1.02 -22.56
C ASN A 205 -11.17 1.08 -23.37
N PRO A 206 -11.13 1.18 -24.72
CA PRO A 206 -12.32 1.23 -25.56
C PRO A 206 -13.29 0.05 -25.33
N LYS A 207 -12.76 -1.16 -25.10
CA LYS A 207 -13.57 -2.35 -24.84
C LYS A 207 -14.24 -2.30 -23.47
N LEU A 208 -13.51 -1.86 -22.45
CA LEU A 208 -14.03 -1.65 -21.09
C LEU A 208 -15.16 -0.62 -21.09
N THR A 209 -14.93 0.51 -21.76
CA THR A 209 -15.94 1.58 -21.91
C THR A 209 -17.18 1.06 -22.62
N PHE A 210 -17.00 0.32 -23.72
CA PHE A 210 -18.10 -0.23 -24.50
C PHE A 210 -18.93 -1.26 -23.71
N GLY A 211 -18.29 -2.23 -23.05
CA GLY A 211 -18.98 -3.26 -22.28
C GLY A 211 -19.75 -2.71 -21.08
N ILE A 212 -19.15 -1.77 -20.33
CA ILE A 212 -19.84 -1.10 -19.21
C ILE A 212 -20.99 -0.22 -19.70
N SER A 213 -20.83 0.47 -20.84
CA SER A 213 -21.91 1.26 -21.43
C SER A 213 -23.10 0.38 -21.82
N LEU A 214 -22.83 -0.76 -22.47
CA LEU A 214 -23.87 -1.69 -22.88
C LEU A 214 -24.58 -2.31 -21.68
N SER A 215 -23.84 -2.60 -20.61
CA SER A 215 -24.41 -3.08 -19.36
C SER A 215 -25.34 -2.07 -18.69
N MET A 216 -24.97 -0.79 -18.64
CA MET A 216 -25.84 0.26 -18.10
C MET A 216 -27.11 0.43 -18.94
N LEU A 217 -27.00 0.36 -20.26
CA LEU A 217 -28.15 0.43 -21.18
C LEU A 217 -29.11 -0.74 -20.98
N THR A 218 -28.62 -1.97 -20.89
CA THR A 218 -29.49 -3.12 -20.64
C THR A 218 -30.06 -3.15 -19.23
N MET A 219 -29.32 -2.65 -18.23
CA MET A 219 -29.86 -2.47 -16.87
C MET A 219 -30.99 -1.44 -16.86
N MET A 220 -30.83 -0.28 -17.51
CA MET A 220 -31.91 0.72 -17.61
C MET A 220 -33.17 0.14 -18.28
N ALA A 221 -32.99 -0.66 -19.33
CA ALA A 221 -34.11 -1.35 -19.98
C ALA A 221 -34.78 -2.39 -19.05
N SER A 222 -33.98 -3.11 -18.26
CA SER A 222 -34.46 -4.06 -17.25
C SER A 222 -35.31 -3.36 -16.18
N GLU A 223 -34.82 -2.28 -15.57
CA GLU A 223 -35.57 -1.48 -14.59
C GLU A 223 -36.87 -0.93 -15.17
N PHE A 224 -36.84 -0.47 -16.43
CA PHE A 224 -38.06 -0.01 -17.10
C PHE A 224 -39.11 -1.13 -17.23
N THR A 225 -38.70 -2.35 -17.59
CA THR A 225 -39.65 -3.48 -17.63
C THR A 225 -40.22 -3.85 -16.27
N PHE A 226 -39.44 -3.70 -15.19
CA PHE A 226 -39.94 -3.94 -13.84
C PHE A 226 -40.99 -2.91 -13.40
N THR A 227 -41.01 -1.69 -13.96
CA THR A 227 -42.08 -0.70 -13.67
C THR A 227 -43.46 -1.12 -14.18
N GLN A 228 -43.55 -2.05 -15.13
CA GLN A 228 -44.77 -2.34 -15.89
C GLN A 228 -45.52 -3.60 -15.43
N TYR A 229 -45.00 -4.38 -14.48
CA TYR A 229 -45.68 -5.59 -14.07
C TYR A 229 -46.82 -5.35 -13.07
N VAL A 230 -47.93 -6.05 -13.29
CA VAL A 230 -49.11 -6.03 -12.41
C VAL A 230 -49.09 -7.20 -11.41
N SER A 231 -48.45 -8.31 -11.79
CA SER A 231 -48.24 -9.50 -10.96
C SER A 231 -46.79 -9.95 -11.04
N ILE A 232 -46.29 -10.53 -9.95
CA ILE A 232 -44.94 -11.09 -9.81
C ILE A 232 -44.71 -12.21 -10.85
N TYR A 233 -45.76 -12.84 -11.36
CA TYR A 233 -45.69 -13.90 -12.38
C TYR A 233 -45.90 -13.41 -13.83
N SER A 234 -45.83 -12.10 -14.09
CA SER A 234 -46.08 -11.56 -15.43
C SER A 234 -44.88 -11.63 -16.38
N ASP A 235 -45.16 -11.62 -17.69
CA ASP A 235 -44.15 -11.63 -18.74
C ASP A 235 -43.18 -10.44 -18.69
N ALA A 236 -43.65 -9.27 -18.22
CA ALA A 236 -42.79 -8.10 -18.03
C ALA A 236 -41.68 -8.35 -16.99
N ASN A 237 -42.00 -9.10 -15.93
CA ASN A 237 -41.03 -9.49 -14.91
C ASN A 237 -39.96 -10.44 -15.50
N LEU A 238 -40.38 -11.40 -16.33
CA LEU A 238 -39.48 -12.32 -17.03
C LEU A 238 -38.49 -11.58 -17.95
N TRP A 239 -38.98 -10.64 -18.76
CA TRP A 239 -38.14 -9.82 -19.63
C TRP A 239 -37.13 -8.97 -18.84
N GLY A 240 -37.54 -8.46 -17.67
CA GLY A 240 -36.63 -7.78 -16.74
C GLY A 240 -35.45 -8.66 -16.33
N HIS A 241 -35.70 -9.89 -15.88
CA HIS A 241 -34.63 -10.82 -15.50
C HIS A 241 -33.72 -11.19 -16.66
N VAL A 242 -34.26 -11.39 -17.88
CA VAL A 242 -33.45 -11.65 -19.08
C VAL A 242 -32.50 -10.48 -19.36
N LEU A 243 -33.01 -9.24 -19.38
CA LEU A 243 -32.20 -8.04 -19.63
C LEU A 243 -31.14 -7.83 -18.54
N LYS A 244 -31.45 -8.19 -17.29
CA LYS A 244 -30.48 -8.16 -16.20
C LYS A 244 -29.31 -9.12 -16.45
N VAL A 245 -29.57 -10.35 -16.90
CA VAL A 245 -28.52 -11.32 -17.21
C VAL A 245 -27.57 -10.78 -18.28
N TYR A 246 -28.09 -10.12 -19.32
CA TYR A 246 -27.25 -9.42 -20.30
C TYR A 246 -26.38 -8.34 -19.65
N SER A 247 -26.95 -7.53 -18.75
CA SER A 247 -26.21 -6.48 -18.05
C SER A 247 -25.03 -7.03 -17.24
N TYR A 248 -25.25 -8.09 -16.45
CA TYR A 248 -24.19 -8.73 -15.66
C TYR A 248 -23.13 -9.38 -16.56
N TRP A 249 -23.55 -10.00 -17.67
CA TRP A 249 -22.62 -10.59 -18.63
C TRP A 249 -21.70 -9.57 -19.29
N PHE A 250 -22.23 -8.42 -19.72
CA PHE A 250 -21.40 -7.38 -20.34
C PHE A 250 -20.40 -6.77 -19.38
N ILE A 251 -20.80 -6.56 -18.13
CA ILE A 251 -19.88 -6.17 -17.05
C ILE A 251 -18.81 -7.24 -16.85
N TYR A 252 -19.17 -8.51 -16.78
CA TYR A 252 -18.23 -9.60 -16.57
C TYR A 252 -17.18 -9.66 -17.68
N ILE A 253 -17.59 -9.64 -18.96
CA ILE A 253 -16.64 -9.62 -20.06
C ILE A 253 -15.75 -8.39 -20.01
N ALA A 254 -16.32 -7.21 -19.74
CA ALA A 254 -15.54 -5.97 -19.69
C ALA A 254 -14.48 -6.01 -18.58
N LEU A 255 -14.81 -6.54 -17.40
CA LEU A 255 -13.92 -6.62 -16.25
C LEU A 255 -12.92 -7.78 -16.40
N VAL A 256 -13.35 -8.97 -16.83
CA VAL A 256 -12.45 -10.13 -17.02
C VAL A 256 -11.46 -9.90 -18.15
N GLU A 257 -11.89 -9.30 -19.27
CA GLU A 257 -10.96 -8.99 -20.36
C GLU A 257 -9.92 -7.94 -19.93
N SER A 258 -10.33 -6.91 -19.19
CA SER A 258 -9.40 -5.90 -18.67
C SER A 258 -8.49 -6.45 -17.56
N THR A 259 -8.94 -7.42 -16.76
CA THR A 259 -8.16 -7.93 -15.62
C THR A 259 -7.20 -9.06 -15.95
N LEU A 260 -7.57 -9.95 -16.87
CA LEU A 260 -6.73 -11.09 -17.25
C LEU A 260 -5.99 -10.80 -18.56
N LYS A 261 -6.70 -10.44 -19.63
CA LYS A 261 -6.11 -10.43 -20.99
C LYS A 261 -5.09 -9.31 -21.18
N GLU A 262 -5.37 -8.13 -20.65
CA GLU A 262 -4.53 -6.95 -20.87
C GLU A 262 -3.15 -7.07 -20.18
N PRO A 263 -3.04 -7.49 -18.90
CA PRO A 263 -1.74 -7.76 -18.27
C PRO A 263 -0.98 -8.91 -18.92
N PHE A 264 -1.64 -10.02 -19.28
CA PHE A 264 -0.97 -11.14 -19.95
C PHE A 264 -0.49 -10.79 -21.37
N SER A 265 -1.24 -9.96 -22.11
CA SER A 265 -0.78 -9.43 -23.40
C SER A 265 0.38 -8.45 -23.24
N MET A 266 0.43 -7.67 -22.17
CA MET A 266 1.55 -6.79 -21.85
C MET A 266 2.78 -7.61 -21.43
N LEU A 267 2.62 -8.67 -20.64
CA LEU A 267 3.68 -9.64 -20.32
C LEU A 267 4.23 -10.32 -21.58
N SER A 268 3.37 -10.70 -22.53
CA SER A 268 3.80 -11.26 -23.81
C SER A 268 4.55 -10.23 -24.69
N LYS A 269 4.16 -8.95 -24.66
CA LYS A 269 4.88 -7.86 -25.36
C LYS A 269 6.19 -7.47 -24.66
N ALA A 270 6.23 -7.52 -23.34
CA ALA A 270 7.44 -7.30 -22.54
C ALA A 270 8.43 -8.46 -22.71
N ALA A 271 7.93 -9.69 -22.92
CA ALA A 271 8.74 -10.85 -23.30
C ALA A 271 9.29 -10.76 -24.73
N SER A 272 8.80 -9.84 -25.58
CA SER A 272 9.31 -9.60 -26.93
C SER A 272 10.23 -8.38 -27.01
N THR A 273 11.15 -8.21 -26.05
CA THR A 273 12.13 -7.10 -25.96
C THR A 273 12.90 -6.86 -27.26
N TYR A 274 13.02 -7.90 -28.08
CA TYR A 274 13.59 -7.87 -29.43
C TYR A 274 12.89 -6.87 -30.37
N ASP A 275 11.55 -6.75 -30.31
CA ASP A 275 10.75 -5.90 -31.20
C ASP A 275 10.66 -4.44 -30.74
N THR A 276 10.98 -4.16 -29.47
CA THR A 276 11.00 -2.80 -28.92
C THR A 276 12.25 -2.02 -29.27
N ILE A 277 13.28 -2.67 -29.84
CA ILE A 277 14.53 -2.01 -30.26
C ILE A 277 14.22 -1.06 -31.43
N PRO A 278 14.56 0.24 -31.32
CA PRO A 278 14.25 1.24 -32.35
C PRO A 278 15.13 1.08 -33.60
N ASP A 279 16.31 0.48 -33.45
CA ASP A 279 17.28 0.27 -34.52
C ASP A 279 16.99 -1.06 -35.26
N PRO A 280 17.08 -1.11 -36.60
CA PRO A 280 16.98 -2.34 -37.38
C PRO A 280 17.95 -3.42 -36.89
N THR A 281 17.41 -4.52 -36.37
CA THR A 281 18.19 -5.61 -35.77
C THR A 281 17.84 -6.94 -36.43
N TYR A 282 18.87 -7.71 -36.75
CA TYR A 282 18.80 -8.98 -37.48
C TYR A 282 19.57 -10.06 -36.73
N ILE A 283 18.98 -11.24 -36.55
CA ILE A 283 19.71 -12.44 -36.12
C ILE A 283 20.12 -13.17 -37.39
N VAL A 284 21.42 -13.37 -37.61
CA VAL A 284 22.01 -13.87 -38.86
C VAL A 284 22.88 -15.09 -38.57
N LYS A 285 22.77 -16.12 -39.40
CA LYS A 285 23.68 -17.29 -39.35
C LYS A 285 25.02 -16.96 -40.00
N ALA A 286 26.04 -17.77 -39.71
CA ALA A 286 27.35 -17.67 -40.38
C ALA A 286 27.25 -17.71 -41.93
N ASN A 287 26.28 -18.44 -42.48
CA ASN A 287 26.01 -18.47 -43.92
C ASN A 287 25.23 -17.23 -44.46
N GLN A 288 25.21 -16.12 -43.70
CA GLN A 288 24.59 -14.83 -44.07
C GLN A 288 23.06 -14.84 -44.18
N THR A 289 22.40 -15.92 -43.77
CA THR A 289 20.94 -16.01 -43.80
C THR A 289 20.32 -15.44 -42.52
N ILE A 290 19.28 -14.61 -42.69
CA ILE A 290 18.53 -14.02 -41.59
C ILE A 290 17.64 -15.09 -40.94
N GLN A 291 17.78 -15.32 -39.64
CA GLN A 291 16.87 -16.16 -38.83
C GLN A 291 15.72 -15.38 -38.24
N GLN A 292 15.95 -14.12 -37.87
CA GLN A 292 14.96 -13.27 -37.24
C GLN A 292 15.25 -11.81 -37.57
N ALA A 293 14.21 -11.00 -37.67
CA ALA A 293 14.30 -9.55 -37.89
C ALA A 293 13.27 -8.84 -37.02
N ASN A 294 13.64 -7.73 -36.38
CA ASN A 294 12.75 -6.98 -35.48
C ASN A 294 11.79 -6.04 -36.23
N LEU A 295 10.82 -5.47 -35.53
CA LEU A 295 9.87 -4.50 -36.09
C LEU A 295 10.55 -3.29 -36.76
N ALA A 296 11.70 -2.81 -36.28
CA ALA A 296 12.43 -1.72 -36.93
C ALA A 296 12.97 -2.14 -38.30
N ALA A 297 13.53 -3.35 -38.43
CA ALA A 297 13.97 -3.92 -39.70
C ALA A 297 12.80 -4.10 -40.69
N THR A 298 11.63 -4.52 -40.21
CA THR A 298 10.42 -4.63 -41.07
C THR A 298 10.00 -3.28 -41.66
N ARG A 299 10.11 -2.20 -40.87
CA ARG A 299 9.77 -0.83 -41.28
C ARG A 299 10.76 -0.31 -42.32
N VAL A 300 12.05 -0.55 -42.14
CA VAL A 300 13.09 -0.11 -43.07
C VAL A 300 12.95 -0.76 -44.45
N HIS A 301 12.63 -2.06 -44.50
CA HIS A 301 12.49 -2.78 -45.77
C HIS A 301 11.07 -2.81 -46.34
N GLY A 302 10.06 -2.34 -45.58
CA GLY A 302 8.65 -2.44 -45.97
C GLY A 302 8.15 -3.88 -46.15
N ARG A 303 8.78 -4.86 -45.47
CA ARG A 303 8.46 -6.31 -45.56
C ARG A 303 8.19 -6.87 -44.17
N SER A 304 7.25 -7.81 -44.04
CA SER A 304 7.00 -8.49 -42.76
C SER A 304 8.20 -9.32 -42.31
N ALA A 305 8.36 -9.53 -40.99
CA ALA A 305 9.47 -10.29 -40.43
C ALA A 305 9.60 -11.69 -41.07
N ALA A 306 8.47 -12.38 -41.27
CA ALA A 306 8.44 -13.70 -41.93
C ALA A 306 8.99 -13.71 -43.37
N ARG A 307 8.95 -12.57 -44.09
CA ARG A 307 9.53 -12.44 -45.45
C ARG A 307 10.99 -12.02 -45.45
N LEU A 308 11.51 -11.55 -44.31
CA LEU A 308 12.93 -11.24 -44.12
C LEU A 308 13.71 -12.48 -43.65
N VAL A 309 13.06 -13.38 -42.91
CA VAL A 309 13.61 -14.68 -42.51
C VAL A 309 13.93 -15.51 -43.76
N GLY A 310 15.17 -16.01 -43.84
CA GLY A 310 15.70 -16.78 -44.96
C GLY A 310 16.39 -15.95 -46.04
N CYS A 311 16.24 -14.63 -46.06
CA CYS A 311 16.96 -13.77 -47.00
C CYS A 311 18.45 -13.64 -46.64
N SER A 312 19.27 -13.37 -47.66
CA SER A 312 20.68 -13.01 -47.47
C SER A 312 20.79 -11.59 -46.96
N VAL A 313 21.52 -11.41 -45.86
CA VAL A 313 21.77 -10.09 -45.28
C VAL A 313 22.60 -9.21 -46.23
N HIS A 314 23.46 -9.82 -47.03
CA HIS A 314 24.34 -9.15 -47.98
C HIS A 314 23.56 -8.49 -49.12
N GLU A 315 22.59 -9.20 -49.67
CA GLU A 315 21.73 -8.69 -50.76
C GLU A 315 20.77 -7.60 -50.27
N LEU A 316 20.45 -7.60 -48.98
CA LEU A 316 19.41 -6.74 -48.41
C LEU A 316 19.95 -5.40 -47.88
N LEU A 317 21.17 -5.38 -47.34
CA LEU A 317 21.70 -4.25 -46.55
C LEU A 317 23.05 -3.71 -47.02
N HIS A 318 23.84 -4.49 -47.76
CA HIS A 318 25.19 -4.10 -48.15
C HIS A 318 25.26 -3.74 -49.65
N ASP A 319 26.38 -3.15 -50.09
CA ASP A 319 26.54 -2.77 -51.49
C ASP A 319 26.48 -4.01 -52.41
N PRO A 320 25.48 -4.12 -53.30
CA PRO A 320 25.31 -5.28 -54.16
C PRO A 320 26.43 -5.44 -55.20
N ARG A 321 27.28 -4.42 -55.39
CA ARG A 321 28.44 -4.46 -56.30
C ARG A 321 29.64 -5.15 -55.66
N VAL A 322 29.64 -5.36 -54.35
CA VAL A 322 30.70 -6.04 -53.61
C VAL A 322 30.27 -7.49 -53.39
N LEU A 323 31.12 -8.46 -53.71
CA LEU A 323 30.85 -9.88 -53.40
C LEU A 323 30.88 -10.09 -51.88
N ALA A 324 30.07 -11.02 -51.35
CA ALA A 324 29.97 -11.28 -49.91
C ALA A 324 31.32 -11.63 -49.25
N GLU A 325 32.20 -12.31 -49.99
CA GLU A 325 33.57 -12.65 -49.54
C GLU A 325 34.47 -11.42 -49.37
N ASN A 326 34.18 -10.34 -50.09
CA ASN A 326 34.91 -9.07 -50.04
C ASN A 326 34.17 -8.00 -49.24
N CYS A 327 33.00 -8.34 -48.69
CA CYS A 327 32.23 -7.44 -47.84
C CYS A 327 32.91 -7.32 -46.47
N PRO A 328 33.18 -6.11 -45.97
CA PRO A 328 33.80 -5.91 -44.66
C PRO A 328 32.99 -6.49 -43.48
N VAL A 329 31.69 -6.74 -43.67
CA VAL A 329 30.79 -7.36 -42.69
C VAL A 329 30.65 -8.87 -42.93
N CYS A 330 30.23 -9.30 -44.14
CA CYS A 330 29.91 -10.72 -44.40
C CYS A 330 31.12 -11.65 -44.37
N SER A 331 32.30 -11.16 -44.76
CA SER A 331 33.56 -11.95 -44.71
C SER A 331 33.95 -12.33 -43.28
N ARG A 332 33.54 -11.54 -42.28
CA ARG A 332 33.86 -11.74 -40.86
C ARG A 332 32.88 -12.68 -40.14
N LEU A 333 31.67 -12.87 -40.66
CA LEU A 333 30.67 -13.80 -40.10
C LEU A 333 31.12 -15.28 -40.12
N ASN A 334 32.07 -15.62 -41.02
CA ASN A 334 32.67 -16.95 -41.15
C ASN A 334 34.02 -17.11 -40.40
N GLN A 335 34.48 -16.06 -39.71
CA GLN A 335 35.73 -16.08 -38.94
C GLN A 335 35.47 -16.46 -37.48
N LYS A 336 36.51 -16.48 -36.64
CA LYS A 336 36.34 -16.73 -35.20
C LYS A 336 35.33 -15.74 -34.61
N PRO A 337 34.38 -16.21 -33.77
CA PRO A 337 33.31 -15.36 -33.27
C PRO A 337 33.84 -14.28 -32.33
N HIS A 338 33.92 -13.06 -32.86
CA HIS A 338 34.30 -11.85 -32.13
C HIS A 338 33.40 -10.71 -32.58
N GLU A 339 33.06 -9.83 -31.66
CA GLU A 339 32.30 -8.61 -31.94
C GLU A 339 33.09 -7.65 -32.84
N PHE A 340 32.40 -6.98 -33.76
CA PHE A 340 33.02 -5.96 -34.60
C PHE A 340 32.02 -4.89 -35.07
N LEU A 341 32.53 -3.67 -35.22
CA LEU A 341 31.82 -2.51 -35.76
C LEU A 341 32.44 -2.12 -37.11
N VAL A 342 31.60 -1.89 -38.12
CA VAL A 342 32.04 -1.53 -39.48
C VAL A 342 31.11 -0.48 -40.06
N GLN A 343 31.68 0.60 -40.59
CA GLN A 343 30.95 1.60 -41.35
C GLN A 343 31.05 1.31 -42.86
N LEU A 344 29.91 1.35 -43.54
CA LEU A 344 29.79 1.14 -44.98
C LEU A 344 29.20 2.41 -45.62
N ALA A 345 29.90 2.94 -46.63
CA ALA A 345 29.37 3.98 -47.49
C ALA A 345 28.55 3.33 -48.61
N LEU A 346 27.25 3.59 -48.64
CA LEU A 346 26.35 3.08 -49.66
C LEU A 346 26.35 4.01 -50.90
N PRO A 347 26.00 3.48 -52.09
CA PRO A 347 25.99 4.25 -53.34
C PRO A 347 25.07 5.49 -53.35
N ASP A 348 24.13 5.59 -52.42
CA ASP A 348 23.13 6.67 -52.30
C ASP A 348 23.56 7.82 -51.37
N GLN A 349 24.85 7.96 -51.09
CA GLN A 349 25.43 8.93 -50.13
C GLN A 349 25.00 8.71 -48.66
N LYS A 350 24.38 7.57 -48.34
CA LYS A 350 24.16 7.19 -46.94
C LYS A 350 25.39 6.50 -46.38
N THR A 351 25.72 6.82 -45.15
CA THR A 351 26.71 6.08 -44.37
C THR A 351 25.97 5.25 -43.34
N ILE A 352 26.05 3.93 -43.47
CA ILE A 352 25.49 3.01 -42.48
C ILE A 352 26.58 2.45 -41.60
N GLU A 353 26.27 2.27 -40.32
CA GLU A 353 27.12 1.61 -39.35
C GLU A 353 26.49 0.27 -38.97
N CYS A 354 27.24 -0.81 -39.17
CA CYS A 354 26.82 -2.17 -38.84
C CYS A 354 27.61 -2.65 -37.62
N HIS A 355 26.89 -2.93 -36.53
CA HIS A 355 27.45 -3.56 -35.33
C HIS A 355 27.06 -5.04 -35.30
N VAL A 356 28.03 -5.94 -35.14
CA VAL A 356 27.80 -7.39 -35.19
C VAL A 356 28.43 -8.08 -33.99
N ALA A 357 27.63 -8.80 -33.21
CA ALA A 357 28.06 -9.54 -32.02
C ALA A 357 27.67 -11.03 -32.10
N PRO A 358 28.54 -11.96 -31.69
CA PRO A 358 28.22 -13.39 -31.64
C PRO A 358 27.35 -13.74 -30.42
N PHE A 359 26.35 -14.59 -30.62
CA PHE A 359 25.45 -15.13 -29.58
C PHE A 359 25.46 -16.66 -29.63
N THR A 360 25.70 -17.29 -28.47
CA THR A 360 25.75 -18.75 -28.32
C THR A 360 24.49 -19.25 -27.61
N GLU A 361 23.69 -20.07 -28.30
CA GLU A 361 22.50 -20.70 -27.74
C GLU A 361 22.93 -21.72 -26.66
N ARG A 362 22.54 -21.54 -25.38
CA ARG A 362 22.98 -22.40 -24.26
C ARG A 362 22.64 -23.89 -24.43
N LEU A 363 21.76 -24.24 -25.37
CA LEU A 363 21.31 -25.62 -25.67
C LEU A 363 21.76 -26.15 -27.04
N GLY A 364 22.64 -25.46 -27.78
CA GLY A 364 23.10 -25.92 -29.09
C GLY A 364 24.46 -25.35 -29.52
N GLN A 365 25.36 -26.22 -29.99
CA GLN A 365 26.75 -25.91 -30.40
C GLN A 365 26.91 -24.92 -31.59
N LYS A 366 25.87 -24.15 -31.99
CA LYS A 366 25.92 -23.29 -33.18
C LYS A 366 25.84 -21.82 -32.81
N THR A 367 26.90 -21.08 -33.15
CA THR A 367 26.95 -19.61 -33.01
C THR A 367 26.03 -18.94 -34.03
N VAL A 368 25.20 -18.03 -33.56
CA VAL A 368 24.41 -17.09 -34.37
C VAL A 368 24.91 -15.68 -34.10
N TRP A 369 24.62 -14.73 -34.99
CA TRP A 369 25.13 -13.37 -34.90
C TRP A 369 23.97 -12.39 -34.76
N VAL A 370 24.06 -11.44 -33.85
CA VAL A 370 23.13 -10.32 -33.78
C VAL A 370 23.77 -9.15 -34.51
N MET A 371 23.05 -8.57 -35.46
CA MET A 371 23.50 -7.44 -36.26
C MET A 371 22.54 -6.27 -36.12
N VAL A 372 23.05 -5.12 -35.71
CA VAL A 372 22.31 -3.85 -35.60
C VAL A 372 22.83 -2.89 -36.67
N VAL A 373 21.93 -2.24 -37.42
CA VAL A 373 22.29 -1.33 -38.51
C VAL A 373 21.75 0.07 -38.24
N ARG A 374 22.59 1.11 -38.36
CA ARG A 374 22.25 2.52 -38.12
C ARG A 374 22.62 3.41 -39.30
N ASP A 375 21.84 4.46 -39.56
CA ASP A 375 22.20 5.53 -40.51
C ASP A 375 22.85 6.70 -39.74
N VAL A 376 24.12 7.00 -40.03
CA VAL A 376 24.92 8.00 -39.30
C VAL A 376 25.16 9.30 -40.11
N THR A 377 24.45 9.48 -41.22
CA THR A 377 24.70 10.58 -42.18
C THR A 377 24.56 11.98 -41.58
N GLN A 378 23.61 12.19 -40.65
CA GLN A 378 23.32 13.50 -40.05
C GLN A 378 24.28 13.88 -38.91
N ARG A 379 24.77 12.89 -38.15
CA ARG A 379 25.73 13.04 -37.05
C ARG A 379 27.05 13.66 -37.53
N GLU A 380 27.54 13.21 -38.68
CA GLU A 380 28.77 13.73 -39.30
C GLU A 380 28.67 15.22 -39.70
N ARG A 381 27.47 15.68 -40.08
CA ARG A 381 27.24 17.11 -40.37
C ARG A 381 27.23 17.95 -39.09
N LEU A 382 26.58 17.46 -38.04
CA LEU A 382 26.46 18.15 -36.74
C LEU A 382 27.79 18.28 -36.00
N LEU A 383 28.68 17.28 -36.08
CA LEU A 383 29.98 17.31 -35.42
C LEU A 383 30.91 18.42 -35.94
N ARG A 384 30.69 18.92 -37.17
CA ARG A 384 31.41 20.09 -37.70
C ARG A 384 30.92 21.39 -37.07
N ASP A 385 29.60 21.52 -36.89
CA ASP A 385 28.95 22.74 -36.37
C ASP A 385 29.20 22.94 -34.85
N LEU A 386 29.32 21.83 -34.10
CA LEU A 386 29.52 21.83 -32.66
C LEU A 386 30.90 22.36 -32.23
N ARG A 387 31.88 22.38 -33.14
CA ARG A 387 33.25 22.82 -32.86
C ARG A 387 33.35 24.34 -32.65
N ASP A 388 32.42 25.12 -33.22
CA ASP A 388 32.43 26.59 -33.17
C ASP A 388 31.68 27.19 -31.95
N ARG A 389 30.73 26.44 -31.34
CA ARG A 389 29.86 26.89 -30.22
C ARG A 389 30.45 26.77 -28.80
N VAL A 390 31.62 26.16 -28.62
CA VAL A 390 32.15 25.79 -27.29
C VAL A 390 32.63 26.99 -26.45
N LYS A 391 32.95 28.13 -27.07
CA LYS A 391 33.51 29.32 -26.39
C LYS A 391 32.48 30.10 -25.56
N GLU A 392 31.27 30.30 -26.08
CA GLU A 392 30.20 31.08 -25.44
C GLU A 392 29.68 30.40 -24.17
N VAL A 393 29.46 29.08 -24.24
CA VAL A 393 28.97 28.27 -23.11
C VAL A 393 29.97 28.27 -21.95
N ARG A 394 31.28 28.31 -22.24
CA ARG A 394 32.31 28.34 -21.20
C ARG A 394 32.28 29.65 -20.40
N CYS A 395 32.08 30.78 -21.07
CA CYS A 395 31.98 32.10 -20.44
C CYS A 395 30.75 32.17 -19.51
N LEU A 396 29.57 31.75 -19.99
CA LEU A 396 28.34 31.71 -19.18
C LEU A 396 28.50 30.84 -17.93
N ASN A 397 29.16 29.68 -18.04
CA ASN A 397 29.38 28.81 -16.89
C ASN A 397 30.27 29.46 -15.82
N GLN A 398 31.30 30.20 -16.23
CA GLN A 398 32.19 30.92 -15.28
C GLN A 398 31.47 32.06 -14.56
N ILE A 399 30.60 32.80 -15.26
CA ILE A 399 29.75 33.83 -14.64
C ILE A 399 28.75 33.21 -13.66
N ASN A 400 28.15 32.07 -14.01
CA ASN A 400 27.21 31.37 -13.13
C ASN A 400 27.90 30.86 -11.85
N GLN A 401 29.12 30.29 -11.97
CA GLN A 401 29.91 29.89 -10.81
C GLN A 401 30.19 31.07 -9.88
N LEU A 402 30.57 32.22 -10.44
CA LEU A 402 30.79 33.45 -9.68
C LEU A 402 29.53 33.92 -8.92
N CYS A 403 28.36 33.84 -9.56
CA CYS A 403 27.08 34.25 -8.95
C CYS A 403 26.61 33.33 -7.79
N ASN A 404 27.17 32.12 -7.70
CA ASN A 404 26.81 31.12 -6.69
C ASN A 404 27.76 31.07 -5.49
N GLU A 405 28.85 31.83 -5.46
CA GLU A 405 29.73 31.91 -4.29
C GLU A 405 29.02 32.56 -3.09
N HIS A 406 28.87 31.83 -1.99
CA HIS A 406 28.14 32.29 -0.80
C HIS A 406 28.96 33.32 -0.02
N LYS A 407 28.42 34.56 0.06
CA LYS A 407 28.88 35.75 0.81
C LYS A 407 29.67 36.81 0.01
N ALA A 408 29.47 36.93 -1.30
CA ALA A 408 30.00 38.07 -2.05
C ALA A 408 29.13 39.32 -1.85
N ASP A 409 29.77 40.44 -1.49
CA ASP A 409 29.18 41.77 -1.61
C ASP A 409 28.94 42.09 -3.10
N MET A 410 27.85 42.81 -3.42
CA MET A 410 27.45 43.09 -4.81
C MET A 410 28.57 43.82 -5.58
N ALA A 411 29.36 44.67 -4.92
CA ALA A 411 30.49 45.35 -5.53
C ALA A 411 31.64 44.39 -5.93
N ASP A 412 31.92 43.37 -5.12
CA ASP A 412 32.99 42.37 -5.41
C ASP A 412 32.58 41.43 -6.55
N LEU A 413 31.29 41.06 -6.61
CA LEU A 413 30.73 40.22 -7.67
C LEU A 413 30.83 40.90 -9.04
N LEU A 414 30.44 42.18 -9.14
CA LEU A 414 30.53 42.95 -10.38
C LEU A 414 31.99 43.12 -10.85
N GLY A 415 32.93 43.34 -9.92
CA GLY A 415 34.35 43.47 -10.23
C GLY A 415 35.00 42.20 -10.76
N LYS A 416 34.58 41.02 -10.28
CA LYS A 416 35.07 39.72 -10.78
C LYS A 416 34.46 39.36 -12.14
N ALA A 417 33.19 39.72 -12.39
CA ALA A 417 32.52 39.46 -13.66
C ALA A 417 33.24 40.14 -14.84
N LEU A 418 33.75 41.36 -14.66
CA LEU A 418 34.52 42.10 -15.68
C LEU A 418 35.72 41.33 -16.24
N LYS A 419 36.35 40.44 -15.45
CA LYS A 419 37.52 39.68 -15.89
C LYS A 419 37.17 38.43 -16.71
N ILE A 420 35.94 37.96 -16.63
CA ILE A 420 35.49 36.69 -17.21
C ILE A 420 34.86 36.90 -18.59
N ILE A 421 34.06 37.96 -18.73
CA ILE A 421 33.27 38.27 -19.94
C ILE A 421 34.10 38.24 -21.24
N PRO A 422 35.34 38.77 -21.31
CA PRO A 422 36.11 38.75 -22.56
C PRO A 422 36.33 37.36 -23.15
N SER A 423 36.39 36.31 -22.32
CA SER A 423 36.69 34.93 -22.75
C SER A 423 35.61 34.28 -23.64
N GLY A 424 34.40 34.84 -23.67
CA GLY A 424 33.28 34.34 -24.48
C GLY A 424 33.28 34.81 -25.93
N PHE A 425 34.10 35.79 -26.28
CA PHE A 425 34.11 36.44 -27.60
C PHE A 425 35.19 35.89 -28.51
N SER A 426 34.99 36.00 -29.81
CA SER A 426 35.91 35.50 -30.85
C SER A 426 37.33 36.11 -30.74
N HIS A 427 37.42 37.35 -30.26
CA HIS A 427 38.67 38.12 -30.16
C HIS A 427 38.84 38.80 -28.78
N PRO A 428 39.15 38.04 -27.72
CA PRO A 428 39.15 38.52 -26.34
C PRO A 428 40.16 39.64 -26.05
N LYS A 429 41.23 39.75 -26.84
CA LYS A 429 42.32 40.72 -26.60
C LYS A 429 42.03 42.14 -27.12
N GLN A 430 41.02 42.29 -27.97
CA GLN A 430 40.62 43.59 -28.53
C GLN A 430 39.31 44.12 -27.94
N LEU A 431 38.73 43.39 -26.98
CA LEU A 431 37.46 43.71 -26.36
C LEU A 431 37.66 44.67 -25.16
N ARG A 432 36.79 45.68 -25.05
CA ARG A 432 36.72 46.64 -23.93
C ARG A 432 35.33 46.58 -23.30
N ILE A 433 35.25 46.73 -21.97
CA ILE A 433 34.01 46.50 -21.20
C ILE A 433 33.82 47.60 -20.14
N ASN A 434 32.56 48.02 -19.94
CA ASN A 434 32.17 48.96 -18.89
C ASN A 434 30.84 48.54 -18.20
N ILE A 435 30.76 48.66 -16.87
CA ILE A 435 29.55 48.46 -16.06
C ILE A 435 29.24 49.73 -15.24
N GLU A 436 28.06 50.31 -15.45
CA GLU A 436 27.54 51.44 -14.68
C GLU A 436 26.48 50.93 -13.68
N SER A 437 26.64 51.11 -12.36
CA SER A 437 25.67 50.60 -11.36
C SER A 437 25.55 51.48 -10.11
N GLU A 438 24.56 51.20 -9.24
CA GLU A 438 24.40 51.85 -7.93
C GLU A 438 25.61 51.68 -6.99
N TRP A 439 26.49 50.71 -7.27
CA TRP A 439 27.73 50.46 -6.54
C TRP A 439 28.97 51.10 -7.18
N GLY A 440 28.83 51.88 -8.27
CA GLY A 440 29.90 52.61 -8.96
C GLY A 440 30.02 52.29 -10.45
N ASN A 441 30.89 53.04 -11.15
CA ASN A 441 31.27 52.80 -12.55
C ASN A 441 32.58 51.99 -12.58
N LEU A 442 32.54 50.79 -13.16
CA LEU A 442 33.61 49.79 -13.15
C LEU A 442 33.97 49.40 -14.61
N GLY A 443 35.25 49.52 -15.01
CA GLY A 443 35.73 49.09 -16.33
C GLY A 443 36.55 50.13 -17.09
N ASP A 444 36.61 49.98 -18.42
CA ASP A 444 37.38 50.85 -19.32
C ASP A 444 36.69 52.21 -19.54
N ALA A 445 37.50 53.28 -19.69
CA ALA A 445 37.03 54.64 -19.97
C ALA A 445 36.78 54.84 -21.47
N ARG A 446 35.68 55.50 -21.82
CA ARG A 446 35.24 55.69 -23.21
C ARG A 446 36.15 56.65 -23.98
N THR A 447 36.50 56.29 -25.22
CA THR A 447 37.16 57.19 -26.19
C THR A 447 36.42 57.16 -27.54
N THR A 448 35.82 58.30 -27.93
CA THR A 448 35.19 58.66 -29.23
C THR A 448 33.87 57.97 -29.66
N GLU A 449 33.06 58.71 -30.44
CA GLU A 449 31.61 58.55 -30.63
C GLU A 449 31.13 57.61 -31.78
N ASN A 450 32.01 56.98 -32.56
CA ASN A 450 31.60 56.11 -33.68
C ASN A 450 32.24 54.70 -33.61
N GLN A 451 31.74 53.84 -32.71
CA GLN A 451 32.13 52.42 -32.63
C GLN A 451 30.88 51.53 -32.53
N SER A 452 30.91 50.34 -33.14
CA SER A 452 29.87 49.30 -32.97
C SER A 452 29.94 48.73 -31.55
N GLU A 453 28.85 48.79 -30.79
CA GLU A 453 28.78 48.40 -29.38
C GLU A 453 27.58 47.49 -29.06
N LEU A 454 27.73 46.63 -28.06
CA LEU A 454 26.66 45.84 -27.45
C LEU A 454 26.33 46.38 -26.06
N GLN A 455 25.04 46.39 -25.69
CA GLN A 455 24.56 46.90 -24.40
C GLN A 455 23.43 46.05 -23.79
N SER A 456 23.37 45.97 -22.46
CA SER A 456 22.32 45.28 -21.68
C SER A 456 22.13 45.87 -20.26
N VAL A 457 20.96 45.70 -19.63
CA VAL A 457 20.54 46.44 -18.40
C VAL A 457 20.20 45.49 -17.24
N PHE A 458 20.55 45.86 -15.99
CA PHE A 458 20.16 45.14 -14.77
C PHE A 458 18.84 45.70 -14.18
N GLN A 459 17.78 44.88 -14.02
CA GLN A 459 16.43 45.35 -13.62
C GLN A 459 15.70 44.41 -12.64
N HIS A 460 15.13 44.91 -11.55
CA HIS A 460 14.27 44.14 -10.63
C HIS A 460 12.92 44.86 -10.37
N GLN A 461 11.80 44.18 -10.62
CA GLN A 461 10.42 44.66 -10.38
C GLN A 461 10.17 46.13 -10.82
N GLN A 462 10.56 46.46 -12.07
CA GLN A 462 10.48 47.79 -12.73
C GLN A 462 11.51 48.86 -12.33
N GLN A 463 12.44 48.58 -11.41
CA GLN A 463 13.51 49.51 -11.06
C GLN A 463 14.86 49.03 -11.64
N SER A 464 15.51 49.88 -12.44
CA SER A 464 16.86 49.62 -13.01
C SER A 464 17.94 50.02 -12.01
N PHE A 465 18.94 49.17 -11.83
CA PHE A 465 20.05 49.42 -10.88
C PHE A 465 21.44 49.39 -11.54
N GLY A 466 21.53 49.23 -12.88
CA GLY A 466 22.77 49.39 -13.64
C GLY A 466 22.70 48.94 -15.12
N MET A 467 23.82 49.04 -15.85
CA MET A 467 23.97 48.69 -17.27
C MET A 467 25.38 48.18 -17.62
N LEU A 468 25.47 47.22 -18.54
CA LEU A 468 26.69 46.62 -19.09
C LEU A 468 26.87 47.03 -20.57
N ARG A 469 28.09 47.43 -20.96
CA ARG A 469 28.47 47.80 -22.34
C ARG A 469 29.78 47.14 -22.79
N ILE A 470 29.87 46.77 -24.07
CA ILE A 470 31.03 46.09 -24.69
C ILE A 470 31.32 46.63 -26.10
N TRP A 471 32.59 46.83 -26.45
CA TRP A 471 33.04 47.26 -27.79
C TRP A 471 34.45 46.74 -28.15
N TYR A 472 34.84 46.84 -29.44
CA TYR A 472 36.20 46.54 -29.91
C TYR A 472 37.08 47.79 -30.00
N GLU A 473 38.37 47.67 -29.65
CA GLU A 473 39.35 48.76 -29.66
C GLU A 473 39.68 49.27 -31.08
N GLN A 474 39.62 48.39 -32.10
CA GLN A 474 39.85 48.73 -33.52
C GLN A 474 38.70 48.24 -34.42
N PRO A 475 37.59 48.98 -34.51
CA PRO A 475 36.38 48.50 -35.20
C PRO A 475 36.55 48.27 -36.71
N GLU A 476 37.49 48.95 -37.37
CA GLU A 476 37.71 48.85 -38.83
C GLU A 476 38.37 47.53 -39.28
N LEU A 477 39.01 46.80 -38.35
CA LEU A 477 39.74 45.56 -38.61
C LEU A 477 39.00 44.31 -38.11
N MET A 478 37.78 44.48 -37.57
CA MET A 478 37.06 43.45 -36.83
C MET A 478 35.68 43.17 -37.46
N PRO A 479 35.20 41.91 -37.43
CA PRO A 479 33.84 41.59 -37.87
C PRO A 479 32.80 42.21 -36.94
N GLU A 480 31.61 42.49 -37.47
CA GLU A 480 30.45 42.91 -36.66
C GLU A 480 30.09 41.83 -35.63
N PHE A 481 29.61 42.27 -34.46
CA PHE A 481 29.16 41.36 -33.41
C PHE A 481 27.98 40.51 -33.90
N THR A 482 27.98 39.22 -33.55
CA THR A 482 26.91 38.32 -33.96
C THR A 482 25.68 38.42 -33.03
N PRO A 483 24.47 38.02 -33.49
CA PRO A 483 23.28 37.95 -32.63
C PRO A 483 23.49 37.09 -31.38
N GLU A 484 24.33 36.06 -31.47
CA GLU A 484 24.70 35.18 -30.35
C GLU A 484 25.56 35.92 -29.30
N GLU A 485 26.46 36.80 -29.74
CA GLU A 485 27.28 37.64 -28.85
C GLU A 485 26.44 38.69 -28.08
N GLN A 486 25.33 39.18 -28.65
CA GLN A 486 24.33 39.99 -27.93
C GLN A 486 23.56 39.14 -26.90
N ASN A 487 23.08 37.96 -27.29
CA ASN A 487 22.37 37.07 -26.37
C ASN A 487 23.25 36.67 -25.16
N LEU A 488 24.56 36.52 -25.36
CA LEU A 488 25.52 36.23 -24.29
C LEU A 488 25.50 37.32 -23.20
N ILE A 489 25.53 38.60 -23.55
CA ILE A 489 25.56 39.70 -22.58
C ILE A 489 24.22 39.86 -21.84
N ASP A 490 23.11 39.60 -22.53
CA ASP A 490 21.77 39.66 -21.93
C ASP A 490 21.58 38.60 -20.84
N HIS A 491 22.08 37.38 -21.08
CA HIS A 491 22.05 36.31 -20.08
C HIS A 491 22.90 36.63 -18.86
N ILE A 492 24.08 37.24 -19.06
CA ILE A 492 24.97 37.65 -17.96
C ILE A 492 24.29 38.69 -17.06
N CYS A 493 23.57 39.65 -17.65
CA CYS A 493 22.84 40.66 -16.88
C CYS A 493 21.68 40.07 -16.06
N SER A 494 20.97 39.09 -16.65
CA SER A 494 19.88 38.38 -15.96
C SER A 494 20.37 37.60 -14.73
N GLN A 495 21.49 36.87 -14.83
CA GLN A 495 22.02 36.08 -13.72
C GLN A 495 22.43 36.93 -12.51
N ILE A 496 23.05 38.08 -12.76
CA ILE A 496 23.47 39.00 -11.70
C ILE A 496 22.24 39.63 -11.00
N THR A 497 21.15 39.83 -11.74
CA THR A 497 19.87 40.35 -11.22
C THR A 497 19.17 39.36 -10.27
N GLU A 498 19.31 38.06 -10.49
CA GLU A 498 18.72 37.01 -9.66
C GLU A 498 19.34 36.95 -8.26
N VAL A 499 20.67 37.16 -8.16
CA VAL A 499 21.41 37.19 -6.89
C VAL A 499 20.90 38.29 -5.96
N TYR A 500 20.63 39.47 -6.50
CA TYR A 500 20.03 40.60 -5.76
C TYR A 500 18.66 40.25 -5.18
N SER A 501 17.82 39.54 -5.94
CA SER A 501 16.46 39.15 -5.52
C SER A 501 16.46 38.12 -4.36
N ARG A 502 17.44 37.21 -4.38
CA ARG A 502 17.60 36.14 -3.38
C ARG A 502 17.91 36.67 -1.98
N LEU A 503 18.80 37.67 -1.88
CA LEU A 503 19.22 38.26 -0.61
C LEU A 503 18.06 38.92 0.16
N LYS A 504 17.07 39.49 -0.55
CA LYS A 504 15.90 40.14 0.06
C LYS A 504 14.87 39.15 0.62
N SER A 505 14.79 37.94 0.07
CA SER A 505 13.79 36.93 0.46
C SER A 505 14.17 36.14 1.72
N GLN A 506 15.48 35.97 1.98
CA GLN A 506 16.00 35.13 3.06
C GLN A 506 15.67 35.67 4.46
N ALA A 507 15.71 37.00 4.66
CA ALA A 507 15.39 37.64 5.93
C ALA A 507 13.92 37.49 6.37
N ARG A 508 12.99 37.28 5.40
CA ARG A 508 11.55 37.12 5.68
C ARG A 508 11.22 35.72 6.22
N VAL A 509 11.92 34.68 5.75
CA VAL A 509 11.63 33.28 6.07
C VAL A 509 12.01 32.94 7.52
N GLU A 510 13.13 33.46 8.03
CA GLU A 510 13.60 33.18 9.39
C GLU A 510 12.59 33.60 10.47
N ARG A 511 11.83 34.68 10.25
CA ARG A 511 10.87 35.21 11.23
C ARG A 511 9.58 34.40 11.33
N LEU A 512 9.11 33.81 10.23
CA LEU A 512 7.89 32.97 10.21
C LEU A 512 8.13 31.60 10.84
N THR A 513 9.30 30.99 10.61
CA THR A 513 9.65 29.67 11.16
C THR A 513 9.60 29.63 12.69
N TYR A 514 9.96 30.73 13.35
CA TYR A 514 9.93 30.85 14.79
C TYR A 514 8.51 30.75 15.39
N LEU A 515 7.54 31.49 14.83
CA LEU A 515 6.17 31.53 15.38
C LEU A 515 5.44 30.19 15.22
N TYR A 516 5.74 29.44 14.17
CA TYR A 516 5.23 28.08 13.99
C TYR A 516 5.76 27.10 15.03
N GLN A 517 7.03 27.20 15.42
CA GLN A 517 7.61 26.33 16.46
C GLN A 517 6.95 26.57 17.82
N LEU A 518 6.70 27.84 18.19
CA LEU A 518 6.01 28.18 19.44
C LEU A 518 4.60 27.58 19.51
N SER A 519 3.83 27.66 18.43
CA SER A 519 2.49 27.07 18.36
C SER A 519 2.50 25.54 18.52
N SER A 520 3.44 24.87 17.85
CA SER A 520 3.57 23.40 17.91
C SER A 520 3.92 22.89 19.32
N GLU A 521 4.91 23.51 19.97
CA GLU A 521 5.35 23.11 21.32
C GLU A 521 4.26 23.31 22.37
N THR A 522 3.49 24.39 22.25
CA THR A 522 2.33 24.70 23.11
C THR A 522 1.27 23.61 23.02
N ASN A 523 0.93 23.18 21.81
CA ASN A 523 -0.04 22.10 21.58
C ASN A 523 0.42 20.75 22.14
N ARG A 524 1.73 20.45 22.06
CA ARG A 524 2.29 19.24 22.69
C ARG A 524 2.11 19.25 24.20
N VAL A 525 2.37 20.39 24.86
CA VAL A 525 2.20 20.55 26.31
C VAL A 525 0.74 20.38 26.74
N ILE A 526 -0.20 20.93 25.97
CA ILE A 526 -1.64 20.77 26.21
C ILE A 526 -2.04 19.29 26.22
N ALA A 527 -1.56 18.50 25.26
CA ALA A 527 -1.93 17.10 25.14
C ALA A 527 -1.45 16.20 26.29
N HIS A 528 -0.33 16.55 26.94
CA HIS A 528 0.31 15.70 27.95
C HIS A 528 -0.02 16.08 29.39
N SER A 529 -0.67 17.23 29.60
CA SER A 529 -1.03 17.70 30.92
C SER A 529 -2.23 16.93 31.47
N LYS A 530 -2.22 16.58 32.77
CA LYS A 530 -3.30 15.81 33.42
C LYS A 530 -4.23 16.67 34.28
N ASN A 531 -3.77 17.86 34.65
CA ASN A 531 -4.48 18.81 35.48
C ASN A 531 -4.02 20.23 35.12
N GLN A 532 -4.81 21.21 35.56
CA GLN A 532 -4.59 22.64 35.29
C GLN A 532 -3.22 23.13 35.75
N HIS A 533 -2.76 22.70 36.93
CA HIS A 533 -1.48 23.16 37.48
C HIS A 533 -0.27 22.64 36.67
N GLY A 534 -0.32 21.39 36.19
CA GLY A 534 0.71 20.81 35.34
C GLY A 534 0.83 21.50 33.98
N LEU A 535 -0.30 21.92 33.40
CA LEU A 535 -0.33 22.62 32.13
C LEU A 535 0.40 23.97 32.19
N LEU A 536 0.11 24.76 33.22
CA LEU A 536 0.67 26.10 33.39
C LEU A 536 2.19 26.08 33.61
N LYS A 537 2.68 25.10 34.36
CA LYS A 537 4.11 24.94 34.63
C LYS A 537 4.92 24.56 33.37
N GLU A 538 4.39 23.70 32.52
CA GLU A 538 5.07 23.29 31.29
C GLU A 538 5.00 24.39 30.20
N LEU A 539 3.90 25.14 30.13
CA LEU A 539 3.78 26.31 29.25
C LEU A 539 4.83 27.38 29.60
N GLN A 540 5.09 27.59 30.89
CA GLN A 540 6.17 28.47 31.36
C GLN A 540 7.54 28.05 30.79
N HIS A 541 7.85 26.76 30.75
CA HIS A 541 9.13 26.27 30.22
C HIS A 541 9.27 26.46 28.70
N VAL A 542 8.19 26.27 27.94
CA VAL A 542 8.20 26.47 26.48
C VAL A 542 8.48 27.94 26.14
N LEU A 543 7.83 28.87 26.84
CA LEU A 543 8.02 30.31 26.62
C LEU A 543 9.44 30.80 26.97
N LEU A 544 10.10 30.18 27.96
CA LEU A 544 11.49 30.50 28.33
C LEU A 544 12.52 29.97 27.33
N ARG A 545 12.27 28.80 26.73
CA ARG A 545 13.21 28.16 25.79
C ARG A 545 13.27 28.87 24.44
N LEU A 546 12.17 29.46 24.02
CA LEU A 546 11.98 30.01 22.67
C LEU A 546 12.23 31.54 22.60
N GLY A 547 12.99 32.15 23.50
CA GLY A 547 13.06 33.62 23.72
C GLY A 547 13.36 34.56 22.53
N SER A 548 12.37 34.86 21.69
CA SER A 548 12.42 35.94 20.67
C SER A 548 11.72 37.24 21.08
N PHE A 549 10.97 37.20 22.19
CA PHE A 549 10.35 38.39 22.75
C PHE A 549 11.23 38.90 23.88
N ASP A 550 11.59 40.18 23.78
CA ASP A 550 12.48 40.83 24.73
C ASP A 550 11.90 40.82 26.15
N LYS A 551 10.56 40.88 26.30
CA LYS A 551 9.84 40.80 27.58
C LYS A 551 8.50 40.06 27.44
N ILE A 552 8.12 39.27 28.46
CA ILE A 552 6.88 38.46 28.49
C ILE A 552 6.23 38.51 29.89
N PHE A 553 4.89 38.47 29.97
CA PHE A 553 4.18 38.14 31.22
C PHE A 553 2.85 37.39 30.98
N ILE A 554 2.40 36.65 32.00
CA ILE A 554 1.09 35.97 32.06
C ILE A 554 0.38 36.36 33.35
N ALA A 555 -0.88 36.81 33.26
CA ALA A 555 -1.72 37.17 34.40
C ALA A 555 -3.08 36.46 34.34
N MET A 556 -3.58 35.93 35.46
CA MET A 556 -4.82 35.13 35.53
C MET A 556 -5.58 35.35 36.85
N LYS A 557 -6.86 34.93 36.92
CA LYS A 557 -7.69 34.94 38.15
C LYS A 557 -7.50 33.63 38.96
N LEU A 558 -7.50 33.72 40.29
CA LEU A 558 -7.25 32.55 41.19
C LEU A 558 -8.45 31.59 41.33
N ASP A 559 -9.69 32.07 41.24
CA ASP A 559 -10.92 31.25 41.22
C ASP A 559 -11.84 31.60 40.04
N SER A 560 -12.77 30.71 39.72
CA SER A 560 -13.69 30.78 38.57
C SER A 560 -14.79 31.86 38.66
N HIS A 561 -14.75 32.74 39.67
CA HIS A 561 -15.71 33.82 39.84
C HIS A 561 -15.28 35.10 39.10
N ALA A 562 -16.23 35.76 38.43
CA ALA A 562 -15.98 36.86 37.50
C ALA A 562 -15.33 38.12 38.13
N ASP A 563 -15.49 38.35 39.43
CA ASP A 563 -15.11 39.60 40.13
C ASP A 563 -13.73 39.60 40.82
N GLN A 564 -12.88 38.60 40.60
CA GLN A 564 -11.53 38.59 41.19
C GLN A 564 -10.49 39.37 40.37
N MET A 565 -9.52 39.96 41.08
CA MET A 565 -8.36 40.66 40.52
C MET A 565 -7.41 39.70 39.79
N LEU A 566 -6.83 40.15 38.68
CA LEU A 566 -5.77 39.44 37.97
C LEU A 566 -4.49 39.41 38.80
N SER A 567 -3.88 38.25 38.94
CA SER A 567 -2.55 38.03 39.53
C SER A 567 -1.55 37.69 38.42
N ILE A 568 -0.39 38.34 38.39
CA ILE A 568 0.73 37.92 37.52
C ILE A 568 1.29 36.60 38.07
N GLU A 569 1.01 35.51 37.36
CA GLU A 569 1.51 34.16 37.70
C GLU A 569 2.91 33.91 37.11
N PHE A 570 3.29 34.67 36.06
CA PHE A 570 4.59 34.52 35.40
C PHE A 570 5.06 35.81 34.70
N HIS A 571 6.38 36.07 34.72
CA HIS A 571 7.03 37.13 33.95
C HIS A 571 8.46 36.74 33.52
N HIS A 572 8.95 37.33 32.43
CA HIS A 572 10.30 37.14 31.90
C HIS A 572 10.90 38.48 31.44
N ASN A 573 12.15 38.76 31.85
CA ASN A 573 12.89 40.02 31.56
C ASN A 573 12.14 41.32 31.93
N ILE A 574 11.28 41.24 32.94
CA ILE A 574 10.63 42.40 33.57
C ILE A 574 11.24 42.59 34.96
N ASP A 575 11.77 43.77 35.22
CA ASP A 575 12.43 44.08 36.48
C ASP A 575 11.47 44.04 37.68
N ALA A 576 11.97 43.50 38.80
CA ALA A 576 11.16 43.34 40.01
C ALA A 576 10.58 44.66 40.55
N HIS A 577 11.26 45.79 40.33
CA HIS A 577 10.83 47.10 40.80
C HIS A 577 9.59 47.64 40.07
N ILE A 578 9.32 47.19 38.83
CA ILE A 578 8.17 47.64 38.04
C ILE A 578 7.01 46.63 38.09
N LEU A 579 7.24 45.41 38.58
CA LEU A 579 6.20 44.36 38.65
C LEU A 579 4.99 44.76 39.49
N MET A 580 5.20 45.38 40.65
CA MET A 580 4.11 45.82 41.51
C MET A 580 3.27 46.90 40.82
N THR A 581 3.93 47.78 40.07
CA THR A 581 3.30 48.81 39.24
C THR A 581 2.50 48.19 38.08
N LEU A 582 3.06 47.18 37.40
CA LEU A 582 2.36 46.43 36.35
C LEU A 582 1.14 45.68 36.91
N GLN A 583 1.29 45.03 38.06
CA GLN A 583 0.21 44.32 38.78
C GLN A 583 -0.95 45.27 39.15
N GLN A 584 -0.63 46.49 39.60
CA GLN A 584 -1.63 47.53 39.85
C GLN A 584 -2.27 48.03 38.56
N ALA A 585 -1.47 48.30 37.52
CA ALA A 585 -1.97 48.74 36.21
C ALA A 585 -2.91 47.71 35.55
N LEU A 586 -2.67 46.41 35.72
CA LEU A 586 -3.52 45.33 35.21
C LEU A 586 -4.91 45.28 35.87
N ASN A 587 -5.04 45.77 37.11
CA ASN A 587 -6.28 45.70 37.90
C ASN A 587 -7.08 47.01 37.95
N GLN A 588 -6.60 48.08 37.32
CA GLN A 588 -7.32 49.34 37.21
C GLN A 588 -8.33 49.34 36.04
N GLU A 589 -9.37 50.18 36.16
CA GLU A 589 -10.46 50.31 35.16
C GLU A 589 -10.08 51.15 33.91
N ALA A 590 -8.89 51.77 33.86
CA ALA A 590 -8.35 52.42 32.66
C ALA A 590 -6.82 52.21 32.58
N PRO A 591 -6.20 51.83 31.43
CA PRO A 591 -6.39 52.48 30.11
C PRO A 591 -6.40 51.58 28.85
N TYR A 592 -6.59 52.25 27.69
CA TYR A 592 -7.14 51.81 26.39
C TYR A 592 -6.71 50.48 25.72
N PRO A 593 -5.46 49.94 25.82
CA PRO A 593 -5.14 48.64 25.24
C PRO A 593 -5.67 47.46 26.07
N LEU A 594 -5.51 47.51 27.39
CA LEU A 594 -5.90 46.43 28.30
C LEU A 594 -7.42 46.32 28.45
N GLN A 595 -8.13 47.43 28.34
CA GLN A 595 -9.59 47.45 28.38
C GLN A 595 -10.22 46.79 27.15
N LYS A 596 -9.65 47.00 25.95
CA LYS A 596 -10.10 46.30 24.72
C LYS A 596 -9.94 44.79 24.83
N VAL A 597 -8.85 44.33 25.45
CA VAL A 597 -8.58 42.89 25.68
C VAL A 597 -9.48 42.30 26.78
N LYS A 598 -9.78 43.06 27.84
CA LYS A 598 -10.73 42.63 28.90
C LYS A 598 -12.18 42.54 28.41
N ASN A 599 -12.55 43.39 27.42
CA ASN A 599 -13.89 43.43 26.82
C ASN A 599 -14.02 42.56 25.56
N SER A 600 -13.01 41.74 25.23
CA SER A 600 -13.07 40.82 24.11
C SER A 600 -14.23 39.83 24.27
N SER A 601 -15.03 39.66 23.21
CA SER A 601 -16.06 38.63 23.11
C SER A 601 -15.45 37.23 22.93
N ALA A 602 -16.28 36.19 22.79
CA ALA A 602 -15.84 34.81 22.60
C ALA A 602 -14.86 34.58 21.42
N ASP A 603 -14.81 35.50 20.45
CA ASP A 603 -13.76 35.57 19.42
C ASP A 603 -12.51 36.28 19.97
N ILE A 604 -11.45 35.51 20.15
CA ILE A 604 -10.18 35.95 20.75
C ILE A 604 -9.46 36.91 19.79
N ASP A 605 -9.50 38.21 20.08
CA ASP A 605 -8.73 39.23 19.36
C ASP A 605 -7.40 39.54 20.05
N VAL A 606 -6.30 39.29 19.34
CA VAL A 606 -4.95 39.70 19.79
C VAL A 606 -4.77 41.17 19.49
N TYR A 607 -4.40 41.95 20.51
CA TYR A 607 -4.22 43.39 20.39
C TYR A 607 -2.75 43.76 20.23
N THR A 608 -2.36 44.28 19.06
CA THR A 608 -1.00 44.76 18.78
C THR A 608 -0.95 46.28 18.74
N TYR A 609 0.16 46.87 19.20
CA TYR A 609 0.38 48.31 19.11
C TYR A 609 1.87 48.69 19.10
N VAL A 610 2.17 49.82 18.47
CA VAL A 610 3.51 50.42 18.39
C VAL A 610 3.70 51.43 19.53
N LEU A 611 4.86 51.41 20.19
CA LEU A 611 5.16 52.24 21.36
C LEU A 611 5.49 53.72 21.03
N ASN A 612 5.61 54.08 19.75
CA ASN A 612 5.98 55.41 19.27
C ASN A 612 4.85 56.46 19.28
N ASP A 613 3.60 56.06 19.54
CA ASP A 613 2.46 57.01 19.58
C ASP A 613 2.30 57.64 20.99
N ASP A 614 2.34 58.98 21.05
CA ASP A 614 2.19 59.79 22.28
C ASP A 614 0.72 59.96 22.72
N GLN A 615 -0.23 59.24 22.11
CA GLN A 615 -1.69 59.42 22.30
C GLN A 615 -2.29 58.96 23.65
N TYR A 616 -1.50 58.81 24.72
CA TYR A 616 -1.97 58.19 25.99
C TYR A 616 -1.75 59.05 27.25
N GLU A 617 -1.97 60.38 27.15
CA GLU A 617 -1.85 61.30 28.29
C GLU A 617 -2.92 61.08 29.39
N ASN A 618 -4.08 60.50 29.06
CA ASN A 618 -5.18 60.22 30.01
C ASN A 618 -5.10 58.84 30.71
N ALA A 619 -3.98 58.12 30.58
CA ALA A 619 -3.78 56.82 31.23
C ALA A 619 -3.48 56.93 32.73
N SER A 620 -3.75 55.87 33.51
CA SER A 620 -3.42 55.83 34.94
C SER A 620 -1.92 56.03 35.20
N GLN A 621 -1.59 56.58 36.36
CA GLN A 621 -0.21 56.92 36.73
C GLN A 621 0.70 55.68 36.70
N GLU A 622 0.16 54.53 37.09
CA GLU A 622 0.84 53.23 37.10
C GLU A 622 1.07 52.70 35.68
N TYR A 623 0.09 52.81 34.77
CA TYR A 623 0.28 52.39 33.38
C TYR A 623 1.25 53.29 32.61
N GLN A 624 1.25 54.60 32.89
CA GLN A 624 2.24 55.50 32.33
C GLN A 624 3.65 55.14 32.79
N ALA A 625 3.82 54.74 34.05
CA ALA A 625 5.11 54.27 34.56
C ALA A 625 5.56 52.98 33.84
N TRP A 626 4.65 52.04 33.58
CA TRP A 626 4.92 50.85 32.77
C TRP A 626 5.37 51.20 31.33
N ARG A 627 4.69 52.12 30.64
CA ARG A 627 5.10 52.56 29.28
C ARG A 627 6.45 53.25 29.27
N ARG A 628 6.76 54.08 30.27
CA ARG A 628 8.08 54.73 30.38
C ARG A 628 9.19 53.69 30.53
N TYR A 629 8.97 52.66 31.33
CA TYR A 629 9.89 51.53 31.47
C TYR A 629 10.12 50.83 30.12
N LEU A 630 9.06 50.49 29.37
CA LEU A 630 9.20 49.87 28.05
C LEU A 630 9.97 50.74 27.05
N LYS A 631 9.77 52.06 27.07
CA LYS A 631 10.48 53.02 26.20
C LYS A 631 11.97 53.13 26.56
N GLN A 632 12.31 53.12 27.87
CA GLN A 632 13.70 53.08 28.33
C GLN A 632 14.42 51.81 27.86
N GLU A 633 13.70 50.69 27.83
CA GLU A 633 14.17 49.38 27.40
C GLU A 633 14.17 49.20 25.86
N LYS A 634 13.98 50.29 25.09
CA LYS A 634 13.97 50.32 23.61
C LYS A 634 12.95 49.38 22.95
N ILE A 635 11.89 49.00 23.65
CA ILE A 635 10.82 48.20 23.07
C ILE A 635 10.03 49.08 22.09
N CYS A 636 9.84 48.56 20.87
CA CYS A 636 9.16 49.28 19.78
C CYS A 636 7.72 48.79 19.59
N GLN A 637 7.43 47.51 19.84
CA GLN A 637 6.11 46.92 19.62
C GLN A 637 5.67 45.97 20.73
N ALA A 638 4.36 45.82 20.87
CA ALA A 638 3.72 44.97 21.85
C ALA A 638 2.54 44.18 21.24
N ALA A 639 2.32 42.96 21.73
CA ALA A 639 1.16 42.13 21.44
C ALA A 639 0.55 41.61 22.76
N LEU A 640 -0.76 41.75 22.92
CA LEU A 640 -1.52 41.31 24.11
C LEU A 640 -2.58 40.28 23.69
N THR A 641 -2.61 39.13 24.36
CA THR A 641 -3.39 37.96 23.98
C THR A 641 -4.30 37.50 25.14
N PRO A 642 -5.65 37.46 25.00
CA PRO A 642 -6.59 37.12 26.09
C PRO A 642 -6.81 35.61 26.27
N LEU A 643 -6.86 35.14 27.52
CA LEU A 643 -7.23 33.77 27.93
C LEU A 643 -8.67 33.73 28.45
N MET A 644 -9.45 32.75 27.99
CA MET A 644 -10.89 32.63 28.27
C MET A 644 -11.20 31.35 29.07
N PHE A 645 -12.21 31.40 29.94
CA PHE A 645 -12.75 30.23 30.66
C PHE A 645 -14.28 30.33 30.76
N GLN A 646 -14.99 29.33 30.25
CA GLN A 646 -16.45 29.27 30.12
C GLN A 646 -17.05 30.52 29.42
N GLY A 647 -16.33 31.03 28.42
CA GLY A 647 -16.73 32.23 27.67
C GLY A 647 -16.48 33.56 28.38
N TYR A 648 -15.88 33.55 29.58
CA TYR A 648 -15.50 34.76 30.32
C TYR A 648 -14.00 34.99 30.29
N PHE A 649 -13.60 36.27 30.31
CA PHE A 649 -12.20 36.67 30.42
C PHE A 649 -11.60 36.19 31.75
N TRP A 650 -10.55 35.37 31.64
CA TRP A 650 -9.92 34.66 32.75
C TRP A 650 -8.47 35.08 32.97
N GLY A 651 -7.77 35.53 31.93
CA GLY A 651 -6.38 36.01 32.01
C GLY A 651 -5.87 36.62 30.71
N LEU A 652 -4.59 37.02 30.68
CA LEU A 652 -3.93 37.52 29.46
C LEU A 652 -2.43 37.23 29.44
N ILE A 653 -1.86 37.21 28.24
CA ILE A 653 -0.43 37.07 27.95
C ILE A 653 0.05 38.34 27.25
N GLY A 654 1.15 38.94 27.71
CA GLY A 654 1.78 40.10 27.08
C GLY A 654 3.15 39.77 26.50
N LEU A 655 3.40 40.16 25.23
CA LEU A 655 4.62 39.91 24.47
C LEU A 655 5.18 41.24 23.92
N TYR A 656 6.48 41.48 24.04
CA TYR A 656 7.12 42.76 23.67
C TYR A 656 8.40 42.55 22.85
N THR A 657 8.65 43.40 21.83
CA THR A 657 9.84 43.31 20.95
C THR A 657 10.46 44.67 20.57
N THR A 658 11.77 44.67 20.32
CA THR A 658 12.59 45.80 19.85
C THR A 658 12.54 46.03 18.32
N SER A 659 11.98 45.09 17.53
CA SER A 659 11.89 45.18 16.06
C SER A 659 11.06 46.39 15.57
N SER A 660 11.50 47.02 14.47
CA SER A 660 10.79 48.13 13.83
C SER A 660 9.67 47.69 12.87
N ASP A 661 9.69 46.44 12.40
CA ASP A 661 8.70 45.92 11.45
C ASP A 661 7.38 45.60 12.14
N GLU A 662 6.24 46.12 11.65
CA GLU A 662 4.90 45.84 12.19
C GLU A 662 4.54 44.36 12.15
N PHE A 663 3.81 43.89 13.17
CA PHE A 663 3.24 42.55 13.17
C PHE A 663 2.29 42.38 11.98
N ASP A 664 2.64 41.48 11.06
CA ASP A 664 1.82 41.20 9.89
C ASP A 664 0.60 40.31 10.23
N HIS A 665 -0.31 40.16 9.27
CA HIS A 665 -1.56 39.42 9.47
C HIS A 665 -1.33 37.93 9.84
N GLU A 666 -0.31 37.28 9.28
CA GLU A 666 -0.04 35.86 9.57
C GLU A 666 0.46 35.69 11.01
N GLN A 667 1.25 36.65 11.51
CA GLN A 667 1.76 36.64 12.87
C GLN A 667 0.63 36.83 13.91
N ILE A 668 -0.33 37.72 13.63
CA ILE A 668 -1.48 37.96 14.52
C ILE A 668 -2.37 36.70 14.60
N GLN A 669 -2.64 36.05 13.47
CA GLN A 669 -3.48 34.86 13.41
C GLN A 669 -2.88 33.67 14.20
N LEU A 670 -1.55 33.51 14.15
CA LEU A 670 -0.86 32.48 14.93
C LEU A 670 -0.99 32.68 16.44
N LEU A 671 -0.93 33.93 16.91
CA LEU A 671 -1.11 34.27 18.32
C LEU A 671 -2.56 34.05 18.81
N GLN A 672 -3.55 34.29 17.95
CA GLN A 672 -4.96 34.02 18.26
C GLN A 672 -5.23 32.52 18.47
N ASN A 673 -4.70 31.69 17.58
CA ASN A 673 -4.85 30.23 17.66
C ASN A 673 -4.25 29.68 18.95
N LEU A 674 -3.05 30.14 19.31
CA LEU A 674 -2.37 29.73 20.55
C LEU A 674 -3.23 30.01 21.79
N SER A 675 -3.90 31.16 21.84
CA SER A 675 -4.75 31.50 22.99
C SER A 675 -5.99 30.62 23.13
N LYS A 676 -6.60 30.28 21.98
CA LYS A 676 -7.78 29.43 21.90
C LYS A 676 -7.50 28.02 22.41
N ASP A 677 -6.35 27.48 22.02
CA ASP A 677 -5.92 26.13 22.39
C ASP A 677 -5.69 26.03 23.92
N ILE A 678 -5.03 27.03 24.52
CA ILE A 678 -4.78 27.09 25.96
C ILE A 678 -6.10 27.22 26.74
N SER A 679 -6.99 28.12 26.31
CA SER A 679 -8.30 28.35 26.96
C SER A 679 -9.16 27.08 27.00
N SER A 680 -9.23 26.35 25.88
CA SER A 680 -10.02 25.12 25.75
C SER A 680 -9.49 23.97 26.62
N ALA A 681 -8.18 23.92 26.86
CA ALA A 681 -7.56 22.87 27.67
C ALA A 681 -7.93 22.99 29.15
N LEU A 682 -8.00 24.22 29.67
CA LEU A 682 -8.30 24.51 31.07
C LEU A 682 -9.73 24.10 31.46
N GLU A 683 -10.71 24.30 30.58
CA GLU A 683 -12.12 23.92 30.82
C GLU A 683 -12.29 22.40 31.00
N ARG A 684 -11.61 21.60 30.19
CA ARG A 684 -11.72 20.13 30.22
C ARG A 684 -11.26 19.54 31.56
N PHE A 685 -10.19 20.08 32.16
CA PHE A 685 -9.66 19.55 33.42
C PHE A 685 -10.59 19.78 34.62
N SER A 686 -11.40 20.84 34.62
CA SER A 686 -12.28 21.16 35.75
C SER A 686 -13.52 20.27 35.84
N ALA A 687 -14.06 19.78 34.71
CA ALA A 687 -15.30 19.01 34.68
C ALA A 687 -15.14 17.54 35.14
N GLU A 688 -13.98 16.94 34.87
CA GLU A 688 -13.70 15.52 35.16
C GLU A 688 -13.64 15.21 36.67
N GLN A 689 -13.26 16.20 37.49
CA GLN A 689 -13.02 16.01 38.93
C GLN A 689 -14.31 15.88 39.76
N GLN A 690 -15.39 16.57 39.40
CA GLN A 690 -16.63 16.60 40.19
C GLN A 690 -17.47 15.31 40.07
N ARG A 691 -17.44 14.63 38.91
CA ARG A 691 -18.27 13.44 38.66
C ARG A 691 -17.89 12.24 39.54
N ARG A 692 -16.60 12.06 39.83
CA ARG A 692 -16.07 10.82 40.43
C ARG A 692 -16.41 10.62 41.92
N LEU A 693 -16.77 11.67 42.65
CA LEU A 693 -16.95 11.61 44.10
C LEU A 693 -18.35 11.16 44.56
N ALA A 694 -19.40 11.45 43.79
CA ALA A 694 -20.78 11.19 44.20
C ALA A 694 -21.22 9.73 44.00
N GLU A 695 -20.72 9.05 42.97
CA GLU A 695 -21.20 7.72 42.57
C GLU A 695 -20.69 6.58 43.46
N SER A 696 -19.56 6.76 44.15
CA SER A 696 -18.87 5.67 44.84
C SER A 696 -19.53 5.22 46.16
N ARG A 697 -20.33 6.06 46.81
CA ARG A 697 -20.75 5.82 48.21
C ARG A 697 -22.10 5.10 48.35
N SER A 698 -23.03 5.34 47.44
CA SER A 698 -24.39 4.75 47.50
C SER A 698 -24.42 3.29 47.06
N LYS A 699 -23.57 2.90 46.10
CA LYS A 699 -23.57 1.54 45.53
C LYS A 699 -23.07 0.47 46.52
N GLN A 700 -22.22 0.83 47.47
CA GLN A 700 -21.39 -0.15 48.18
C GLN A 700 -22.08 -1.00 49.27
N MET A 701 -23.23 -0.55 49.82
CA MET A 701 -23.93 -1.31 50.88
C MET A 701 -25.08 -2.17 50.37
N GLU A 702 -25.81 -1.70 49.36
CA GLU A 702 -26.91 -2.44 48.73
C GLU A 702 -26.38 -3.62 47.89
N GLN A 703 -25.27 -3.41 47.18
CA GLN A 703 -24.58 -4.47 46.44
C GLN A 703 -24.19 -5.65 47.33
N ARG A 704 -23.87 -5.45 48.61
CA ARG A 704 -23.28 -6.52 49.43
C ARG A 704 -24.28 -7.60 49.89
N PHE A 705 -25.54 -7.26 50.12
CA PHE A 705 -26.59 -8.24 50.45
C PHE A 705 -27.18 -8.88 49.19
N GLU A 706 -27.35 -8.07 48.14
CA GLU A 706 -27.77 -8.53 46.82
C GLU A 706 -26.74 -9.52 46.24
N GLU A 707 -25.43 -9.23 46.34
CA GLU A 707 -24.37 -10.15 45.94
C GLU A 707 -24.44 -11.48 46.69
N VAL A 708 -24.64 -11.50 48.02
CA VAL A 708 -24.63 -12.76 48.77
C VAL A 708 -25.84 -13.64 48.45
N PHE A 709 -27.04 -13.06 48.30
CA PHE A 709 -28.24 -13.84 47.96
C PHE A 709 -28.21 -14.30 46.51
N PHE A 710 -27.95 -13.40 45.55
CA PHE A 710 -27.94 -13.74 44.12
C PHE A 710 -26.72 -14.54 43.68
N GLN A 711 -25.54 -14.37 44.30
CA GLN A 711 -24.35 -15.17 43.98
C GLN A 711 -24.24 -16.47 44.79
N SER A 712 -25.20 -16.80 45.66
CA SER A 712 -25.19 -18.10 46.32
C SER A 712 -25.34 -19.21 45.27
N PRO A 713 -24.43 -20.21 45.23
CA PRO A 713 -24.43 -21.25 44.19
C PRO A 713 -25.52 -22.31 44.40
N VAL A 714 -26.27 -22.23 45.50
CA VAL A 714 -27.36 -23.15 45.81
C VAL A 714 -28.68 -22.49 45.40
N PRO A 715 -29.57 -23.18 44.67
CA PRO A 715 -30.87 -22.62 44.33
C PRO A 715 -31.69 -22.33 45.60
N MET A 716 -32.09 -21.08 45.79
CA MET A 716 -32.84 -20.61 46.95
C MET A 716 -34.06 -19.79 46.56
N GLN A 717 -35.12 -19.93 47.36
CA GLN A 717 -36.33 -19.11 47.28
C GLN A 717 -36.75 -18.65 48.67
N ILE A 718 -37.26 -17.42 48.76
CA ILE A 718 -37.79 -16.80 49.97
C ILE A 718 -39.31 -16.73 49.84
N ILE A 719 -40.05 -17.25 50.80
CA ILE A 719 -41.51 -17.30 50.81
C ILE A 719 -42.04 -16.59 52.05
N SER A 720 -42.89 -15.59 51.88
CA SER A 720 -43.55 -14.94 53.01
C SER A 720 -44.59 -15.86 53.62
N LEU A 721 -44.49 -16.09 54.93
CA LEU A 721 -45.40 -16.97 55.67
C LEU A 721 -46.76 -16.31 55.96
N ALA A 722 -46.87 -15.00 55.84
CA ALA A 722 -48.12 -14.27 56.09
C ALA A 722 -49.16 -14.52 54.98
N ASN A 723 -48.72 -14.72 53.75
CA ASN A 723 -49.58 -14.82 52.57
C ASN A 723 -49.14 -15.90 51.56
N GLU A 724 -48.15 -16.73 51.91
CA GLU A 724 -47.54 -17.76 51.04
C GLU A 724 -47.04 -17.24 49.67
N ARG A 725 -46.69 -15.95 49.59
CA ARG A 725 -46.10 -15.35 48.37
C ARG A 725 -44.61 -15.61 48.32
N ILE A 726 -44.10 -15.94 47.13
CA ILE A 726 -42.66 -16.02 46.92
C ILE A 726 -42.15 -14.58 46.77
N VAL A 727 -41.26 -14.18 47.68
CA VAL A 727 -40.73 -12.81 47.81
C VAL A 727 -39.56 -12.59 46.87
N ALA A 728 -38.66 -13.57 46.77
CA ALA A 728 -37.52 -13.55 45.88
C ALA A 728 -37.00 -14.96 45.62
N VAL A 729 -36.35 -15.14 44.47
CA VAL A 729 -35.54 -16.33 44.15
C VAL A 729 -34.16 -15.84 43.73
N ASN A 730 -33.11 -16.61 44.02
CA ASN A 730 -31.77 -16.23 43.62
C ASN A 730 -31.42 -16.71 42.20
N LEU A 731 -30.29 -16.24 41.67
CA LEU A 731 -29.89 -16.55 40.29
C LEU A 731 -29.66 -18.05 40.07
N ALA A 732 -29.11 -18.76 41.07
CA ALA A 732 -28.95 -20.21 40.99
C ALA A 732 -30.30 -20.93 40.83
N TYR A 733 -31.38 -20.42 41.42
CA TYR A 733 -32.72 -20.96 41.26
C TYR A 733 -33.34 -20.65 39.88
N GLU A 734 -33.22 -19.39 39.43
CA GLU A 734 -33.70 -19.01 38.09
C GLU A 734 -32.99 -19.80 36.99
N ASN A 735 -31.68 -19.96 37.10
CA ASN A 735 -30.90 -20.74 36.14
C ASN A 735 -31.24 -22.23 36.17
N TRP A 736 -31.70 -22.73 37.31
CA TRP A 736 -31.93 -24.15 37.50
C TRP A 736 -33.32 -24.60 37.02
N LEU A 737 -34.39 -23.90 37.40
CA LEU A 737 -35.76 -24.21 36.97
C LEU A 737 -36.30 -23.30 35.87
N GLY A 738 -35.58 -22.23 35.51
CA GLY A 738 -35.94 -21.32 34.40
C GLY A 738 -37.06 -20.31 34.72
N TYR A 739 -37.69 -20.42 35.89
CA TYR A 739 -38.73 -19.49 36.32
C TYR A 739 -38.12 -18.30 37.03
N LYS A 740 -38.49 -17.10 36.59
CA LYS A 740 -38.11 -15.87 37.25
C LYS A 740 -39.00 -15.60 38.46
N GLY A 741 -38.49 -14.81 39.42
CA GLY A 741 -39.23 -14.50 40.65
C GLY A 741 -40.61 -13.87 40.43
N ASP A 742 -40.78 -13.08 39.37
CA ASP A 742 -42.04 -12.43 39.00
C ASP A 742 -43.10 -13.39 38.42
N GLU A 743 -42.67 -14.54 37.89
CA GLU A 743 -43.55 -15.58 37.34
C GLU A 743 -44.13 -16.50 38.42
N LEU A 744 -43.57 -16.42 39.62
CA LEU A 744 -43.87 -17.27 40.77
C LEU A 744 -44.53 -16.43 41.88
N VAL A 745 -45.81 -16.11 41.70
CA VAL A 745 -46.50 -15.16 42.60
C VAL A 745 -46.82 -15.77 43.98
N THR A 746 -47.21 -17.05 44.00
CA THR A 746 -47.56 -17.79 45.22
C THR A 746 -46.97 -19.17 45.18
N ARG A 747 -46.76 -19.77 46.36
CA ARG A 747 -46.32 -21.17 46.47
C ARG A 747 -47.22 -22.12 45.68
N GLU A 748 -48.53 -21.90 45.71
CA GLU A 748 -49.50 -22.74 45.00
C GLU A 748 -49.35 -22.63 43.48
N HIS A 749 -49.14 -21.41 42.97
CA HIS A 749 -48.85 -21.19 41.56
C HIS A 749 -47.55 -21.88 41.14
N TRP A 750 -46.53 -21.85 42.00
CA TRP A 750 -45.28 -22.55 41.76
C TRP A 750 -45.45 -24.08 41.69
N VAL A 751 -46.16 -24.72 42.64
CA VAL A 751 -46.40 -26.18 42.62
C VAL A 751 -47.06 -26.62 41.32
N ASN A 752 -48.01 -25.85 40.80
CA ASN A 752 -48.71 -26.18 39.56
C ASN A 752 -47.83 -26.08 38.31
N LYS A 753 -46.77 -25.25 38.33
CA LYS A 753 -45.85 -25.09 37.20
C LYS A 753 -44.75 -26.15 37.17
N VAL A 754 -44.24 -26.54 38.33
CA VAL A 754 -43.03 -27.39 38.41
C VAL A 754 -43.30 -28.87 38.58
N ALA A 755 -44.52 -29.29 38.96
CA ALA A 755 -44.84 -30.69 39.16
C ALA A 755 -45.39 -31.33 37.86
N PRO A 756 -44.79 -32.43 37.36
CA PRO A 756 -45.16 -33.09 36.09
C PRO A 756 -46.54 -33.73 36.09
N ASP A 757 -47.02 -34.19 37.25
CA ASP A 757 -48.29 -34.91 37.37
C ASP A 757 -49.07 -34.53 38.64
N GLU A 758 -50.37 -34.87 38.64
CA GLU A 758 -51.30 -34.52 39.71
C GLU A 758 -50.98 -35.25 41.04
N LYS A 759 -50.36 -36.43 40.96
CA LYS A 759 -49.92 -37.20 42.13
C LYS A 759 -48.79 -36.48 42.87
N LEU A 760 -47.82 -35.95 42.14
CA LEU A 760 -46.70 -35.20 42.73
C LEU A 760 -47.19 -33.86 43.31
N GLN A 761 -48.12 -33.17 42.66
CA GLN A 761 -48.70 -31.94 43.21
C GLN A 761 -49.37 -32.18 44.57
N GLN A 762 -50.17 -33.24 44.68
CA GLN A 762 -50.85 -33.60 45.93
C GLN A 762 -49.86 -33.97 47.04
N PHE A 763 -48.79 -34.70 46.68
CA PHE A 763 -47.69 -35.03 47.57
C PHE A 763 -46.93 -33.77 48.08
N MET A 764 -46.65 -32.82 47.19
CA MET A 764 -45.96 -31.57 47.55
C MET A 764 -46.81 -30.69 48.48
N ARG A 765 -48.14 -30.63 48.27
CA ARG A 765 -49.07 -29.90 49.14
C ARG A 765 -49.13 -30.48 50.55
N HIS A 766 -49.28 -31.80 50.67
CA HIS A 766 -49.37 -32.47 51.96
C HIS A 766 -48.10 -32.28 52.80
N ASN A 767 -46.93 -32.52 52.19
CA ASN A 767 -45.66 -32.41 52.89
C ASN A 767 -45.30 -30.97 53.32
N TRP A 768 -45.82 -29.94 52.64
CA TRP A 768 -45.56 -28.55 52.99
C TRP A 768 -46.17 -28.17 54.35
N HIS A 769 -47.43 -28.58 54.59
CA HIS A 769 -48.14 -28.23 55.81
C HIS A 769 -47.44 -28.84 57.04
N ASP A 770 -47.09 -30.12 56.95
CA ASP A 770 -46.40 -30.86 58.02
C ASP A 770 -45.01 -30.26 58.29
N ALA A 771 -44.31 -29.83 57.24
CA ALA A 771 -42.98 -29.24 57.36
C ALA A 771 -42.98 -27.84 57.99
N ILE A 772 -43.97 -26.98 57.72
CA ILE A 772 -44.06 -25.65 58.36
C ILE A 772 -44.37 -25.78 59.86
N VAL A 773 -45.26 -26.71 60.24
CA VAL A 773 -45.57 -26.99 61.65
C VAL A 773 -44.33 -27.49 62.39
N ALA A 774 -43.54 -28.36 61.76
CA ALA A 774 -42.28 -28.84 62.31
C ALA A 774 -41.17 -27.75 62.35
N ALA A 775 -41.08 -26.90 61.33
CA ALA A 775 -40.04 -25.86 61.22
C ALA A 775 -40.24 -24.69 62.21
N LYS A 776 -41.48 -24.36 62.57
CA LYS A 776 -41.78 -23.37 63.62
C LYS A 776 -41.27 -23.78 65.02
N GLN A 777 -40.95 -25.05 65.22
CA GLN A 777 -40.30 -25.55 66.45
C GLN A 777 -38.77 -25.43 66.40
N GLY A 778 -38.22 -24.69 65.43
CA GLY A 778 -36.78 -24.39 65.32
C GLY A 778 -35.94 -25.45 64.62
N LYS A 779 -36.55 -26.46 63.98
CA LYS A 779 -35.85 -27.54 63.27
C LYS A 779 -35.80 -27.29 61.77
N GLN A 780 -34.64 -27.50 61.17
CA GLN A 780 -34.47 -27.54 59.70
C GLN A 780 -35.09 -28.84 59.15
N ILE A 781 -35.87 -28.75 58.08
CA ILE A 781 -36.61 -29.89 57.51
C ILE A 781 -36.08 -30.22 56.12
N GLN A 782 -35.66 -31.46 55.91
CA GLN A 782 -35.27 -32.00 54.60
C GLN A 782 -36.41 -32.83 54.01
N PHE A 783 -36.70 -32.61 52.73
CA PHE A 783 -37.76 -33.29 51.99
C PHE A 783 -37.17 -34.36 51.05
N PRO A 784 -37.95 -35.39 50.66
CA PRO A 784 -37.49 -36.44 49.75
C PRO A 784 -37.24 -35.93 48.32
N GLU A 785 -36.50 -36.74 47.55
CA GLU A 785 -36.21 -36.50 46.13
C GLU A 785 -37.48 -36.48 45.29
N ILE A 786 -37.58 -35.50 44.40
CA ILE A 786 -38.69 -35.31 43.48
C ILE A 786 -38.18 -34.89 42.10
N SER A 787 -38.94 -35.25 41.08
CA SER A 787 -38.70 -34.80 39.71
C SER A 787 -39.54 -33.57 39.42
N LEU A 788 -38.86 -32.47 39.09
CA LEU A 788 -39.45 -31.19 38.73
C LEU A 788 -39.32 -30.97 37.23
N ILE A 789 -40.29 -30.27 36.64
CA ILE A 789 -40.19 -29.76 35.28
C ILE A 789 -39.70 -28.31 35.37
N ALA A 790 -38.59 -28.02 34.71
CA ALA A 790 -38.12 -26.67 34.48
C ALA A 790 -38.93 -26.02 33.35
N LYS A 791 -38.91 -24.68 33.28
CA LYS A 791 -39.66 -23.89 32.29
C LYS A 791 -39.35 -24.24 30.84
N ASP A 792 -38.13 -24.72 30.57
CA ASP A 792 -37.69 -25.18 29.26
C ASP A 792 -38.21 -26.59 28.89
N GLY A 793 -38.98 -27.22 29.78
CA GLY A 793 -39.50 -28.58 29.62
C GLY A 793 -38.53 -29.67 30.09
N SER A 794 -37.33 -29.32 30.55
CA SER A 794 -36.35 -30.30 31.05
C SER A 794 -36.76 -30.84 32.43
N LEU A 795 -36.59 -32.15 32.62
CA LEU A 795 -36.81 -32.78 33.91
C LEU A 795 -35.57 -32.62 34.79
N ARG A 796 -35.74 -32.08 35.99
CA ARG A 796 -34.71 -31.90 37.03
C ARG A 796 -35.02 -32.83 38.20
N ILE A 797 -34.02 -33.53 38.72
CA ILE A 797 -34.19 -34.41 39.88
C ILE A 797 -33.55 -33.72 41.09
N ALA A 798 -34.32 -33.53 42.17
CA ALA A 798 -33.87 -32.68 43.27
C ALA A 798 -34.50 -33.04 44.63
N HIS A 799 -33.81 -32.67 45.71
CA HIS A 799 -34.42 -32.55 47.04
C HIS A 799 -34.34 -31.11 47.58
N ARG A 800 -35.04 -30.81 48.68
CA ARG A 800 -35.06 -29.45 49.27
C ARG A 800 -34.95 -29.45 50.79
N THR A 801 -34.50 -28.32 51.33
CA THR A 801 -34.40 -28.05 52.75
C THR A 801 -35.02 -26.69 53.10
N LEU A 802 -35.74 -26.58 54.23
CA LEU A 802 -36.47 -25.37 54.64
C LEU A 802 -36.02 -24.82 56.01
N ALA A 803 -35.90 -23.49 56.11
CA ALA A 803 -35.64 -22.72 57.34
C ALA A 803 -36.51 -21.45 57.41
N ILE A 804 -36.77 -20.89 58.61
CA ILE A 804 -37.62 -19.69 58.81
C ILE A 804 -36.79 -18.54 59.39
N VAL A 805 -36.87 -17.34 58.80
CA VAL A 805 -36.21 -16.10 59.22
C VAL A 805 -37.26 -14.97 59.31
N GLY A 806 -37.57 -14.51 60.52
CA GLY A 806 -38.60 -13.49 60.72
C GLY A 806 -39.98 -13.98 60.31
N GLN A 807 -40.59 -13.31 59.32
CA GLN A 807 -41.89 -13.71 58.73
C GLN A 807 -41.74 -14.45 57.39
N ASP A 808 -40.52 -14.77 56.98
CA ASP A 808 -40.23 -15.41 55.70
C ASP A 808 -39.58 -16.79 55.90
N ALA A 809 -39.86 -17.71 54.98
CA ALA A 809 -39.24 -19.03 54.90
C ALA A 809 -38.24 -19.06 53.74
N ILE A 810 -37.01 -19.47 54.02
CA ILE A 810 -35.97 -19.66 53.02
C ILE A 810 -35.89 -21.16 52.70
N VAL A 811 -36.01 -21.51 51.42
CA VAL A 811 -35.95 -22.89 50.93
C VAL A 811 -34.77 -23.03 49.98
N ALA A 812 -33.88 -23.97 50.27
CA ALA A 812 -32.69 -24.28 49.46
C ALA A 812 -32.81 -25.67 48.80
N TRP A 813 -32.33 -25.82 47.58
CA TRP A 813 -32.46 -27.05 46.78
C TRP A 813 -31.10 -27.68 46.42
N THR A 814 -31.09 -28.98 46.13
CA THR A 814 -29.91 -29.69 45.61
C THR A 814 -30.30 -30.49 44.37
N ASP A 815 -29.59 -30.27 43.26
CA ASP A 815 -29.80 -30.94 41.96
C ASP A 815 -28.95 -32.21 41.84
N LEU A 816 -29.55 -33.31 41.37
CA LEU A 816 -28.94 -34.62 41.15
C LEU A 816 -28.93 -35.03 39.66
N THR A 817 -29.33 -34.15 38.74
CA THR A 817 -29.57 -34.44 37.31
C THR A 817 -28.30 -34.83 36.53
N THR A 818 -27.19 -34.10 36.71
CA THR A 818 -25.96 -34.30 35.94
C THR A 818 -25.31 -35.67 36.19
N ILE A 819 -25.35 -36.13 37.45
CA ILE A 819 -24.76 -37.42 37.86
C ILE A 819 -25.37 -38.58 37.06
N ARG A 820 -26.68 -38.53 36.80
CA ARG A 820 -27.40 -39.57 36.03
C ARG A 820 -27.22 -39.44 34.52
N GLN A 821 -27.00 -38.24 34.01
CA GLN A 821 -26.72 -38.02 32.59
C GLN A 821 -25.29 -38.45 32.19
N THR A 822 -24.31 -38.27 33.08
CA THR A 822 -22.90 -38.67 32.83
C THR A 822 -22.75 -40.19 32.67
N GLU A 823 -23.53 -40.97 33.43
CA GLU A 823 -23.54 -42.44 33.36
C GLU A 823 -24.02 -42.93 31.98
N GLN A 824 -25.02 -42.26 31.40
CA GLN A 824 -25.54 -42.59 30.06
C GLN A 824 -24.63 -42.10 28.93
N ALA A 825 -24.00 -40.93 29.08
CA ALA A 825 -23.11 -40.34 28.08
C ALA A 825 -21.82 -41.15 27.84
N LEU A 826 -21.36 -41.90 28.86
CA LEU A 826 -20.19 -42.75 28.76
C LEU A 826 -20.39 -43.88 27.73
N ILE A 827 -21.60 -44.48 27.72
CA ILE A 827 -21.96 -45.57 26.80
C ILE A 827 -22.03 -45.08 25.34
N ASP A 828 -22.56 -43.88 25.10
CA ASP A 828 -22.70 -43.30 23.75
C ASP A 828 -21.37 -42.76 23.18
N SER A 829 -20.39 -42.51 24.03
CA SER A 829 -19.05 -42.04 23.63
C SER A 829 -18.19 -43.17 23.07
N GLU A 830 -18.30 -44.38 23.62
CA GLU A 830 -17.52 -45.55 23.22
C GLU A 830 -17.86 -45.99 21.78
N GLN A 831 -19.15 -46.03 21.44
CA GLN A 831 -19.60 -46.37 20.08
C GLN A 831 -19.19 -45.32 19.04
N ARG A 832 -19.20 -44.03 19.41
CA ARG A 832 -18.75 -42.93 18.54
C ARG A 832 -17.25 -43.01 18.26
N PHE A 833 -16.43 -43.33 19.27
CA PHE A 833 -14.98 -43.43 19.09
C PHE A 833 -14.59 -44.53 18.10
N ARG A 834 -15.19 -45.72 18.22
CA ARG A 834 -14.93 -46.84 17.28
C ARG A 834 -15.31 -46.48 15.85
N GLY A 835 -16.46 -45.85 15.65
CA GLY A 835 -16.91 -45.42 14.32
C GLY A 835 -16.05 -44.33 13.67
N MET A 836 -15.33 -43.53 14.46
CA MET A 836 -14.39 -42.54 13.93
C MET A 836 -13.10 -43.19 13.41
N VAL A 837 -12.47 -44.08 14.20
CA VAL A 837 -11.18 -44.74 13.85
C VAL A 837 -11.30 -45.63 12.61
N GLU A 838 -12.41 -46.34 12.44
CA GLU A 838 -12.61 -47.23 11.29
C GLU A 838 -12.95 -46.48 9.98
N LYS A 839 -13.38 -45.21 10.07
CA LYS A 839 -13.77 -44.39 8.90
C LYS A 839 -12.77 -43.28 8.58
N THR A 840 -11.63 -43.20 9.27
CA THR A 840 -10.60 -42.18 8.99
C THR A 840 -9.88 -42.48 7.68
N VAL A 841 -9.62 -41.46 6.87
CA VAL A 841 -8.87 -41.58 5.61
C VAL A 841 -7.37 -41.86 5.83
N VAL A 842 -6.85 -41.60 7.05
CA VAL A 842 -5.47 -41.88 7.41
C VAL A 842 -5.32 -43.36 7.77
N GLY A 843 -4.27 -44.00 7.27
CA GLY A 843 -3.95 -45.37 7.65
C GLY A 843 -3.48 -45.40 9.11
N MET A 844 -4.01 -46.29 9.93
CA MET A 844 -3.63 -46.43 11.32
C MET A 844 -3.35 -47.89 11.63
N TYR A 845 -2.25 -48.13 12.33
CA TYR A 845 -1.96 -49.45 12.86
C TYR A 845 -1.35 -49.34 14.25
N VAL A 846 -1.47 -50.41 15.02
CA VAL A 846 -0.80 -50.58 16.31
C VAL A 846 0.17 -51.73 16.17
N GLN A 847 1.39 -51.53 16.65
CA GLN A 847 2.44 -52.53 16.64
C GLN A 847 3.05 -52.72 18.02
N ARG A 848 3.58 -53.91 18.26
CA ARG A 848 4.43 -54.22 19.42
C ARG A 848 5.53 -55.15 18.95
N ASP A 849 6.77 -54.85 19.35
CA ASP A 849 7.96 -55.59 18.89
C ASP A 849 8.02 -55.72 17.36
N ASN A 850 7.57 -54.67 16.66
CA ASN A 850 7.47 -54.58 15.21
C ASN A 850 6.53 -55.62 14.55
N TYR A 851 5.55 -56.12 15.28
CA TYR A 851 4.44 -56.93 14.74
C TYR A 851 3.11 -56.16 14.79
N TYR A 852 2.30 -56.23 13.74
CA TYR A 852 0.98 -55.61 13.70
C TYR A 852 0.01 -56.28 14.69
N LEU A 853 -0.57 -55.49 15.60
CA LEU A 853 -1.62 -55.90 16.54
C LEU A 853 -3.02 -55.45 16.08
N TYR A 854 -3.10 -54.30 15.42
CA TYR A 854 -4.32 -53.73 14.89
C TYR A 854 -4.01 -52.95 13.62
N VAL A 855 -4.93 -52.98 12.66
CA VAL A 855 -4.85 -52.23 11.41
C VAL A 855 -6.25 -51.73 11.06
N ASN A 856 -6.39 -50.43 10.77
CA ASN A 856 -7.65 -49.90 10.28
C ASN A 856 -7.84 -50.18 8.78
N PRO A 857 -9.08 -50.15 8.25
CA PRO A 857 -9.35 -50.44 6.84
C PRO A 857 -8.56 -49.56 5.86
N SER A 858 -8.37 -48.28 6.16
CA SER A 858 -7.67 -47.36 5.26
C SER A 858 -6.17 -47.68 5.11
N TYR A 859 -5.49 -48.18 6.15
CA TYR A 859 -4.10 -48.62 6.01
C TYR A 859 -3.98 -49.89 5.14
N SER A 860 -4.93 -50.81 5.29
CA SER A 860 -5.05 -52.02 4.47
C SER A 860 -5.25 -51.66 2.99
N GLU A 861 -6.13 -50.71 2.68
CA GLU A 861 -6.34 -50.21 1.31
C GLU A 861 -5.09 -49.51 0.73
N MET A 862 -4.38 -48.71 1.54
CA MET A 862 -3.17 -47.99 1.10
C MET A 862 -2.03 -48.91 0.68
N LEU A 863 -1.84 -50.05 1.35
CA LEU A 863 -0.79 -51.02 1.04
C LEU A 863 -1.26 -52.17 0.12
N GLY A 864 -2.58 -52.33 -0.03
CA GLY A 864 -3.20 -53.36 -0.87
C GLY A 864 -3.25 -54.77 -0.26
N TRP A 865 -2.90 -54.92 1.02
CA TRP A 865 -2.96 -56.16 1.79
C TRP A 865 -4.20 -56.17 2.69
N SER A 866 -4.87 -57.31 2.88
CA SER A 866 -6.03 -57.37 3.76
C SER A 866 -5.63 -57.23 5.24
N VAL A 867 -6.57 -56.82 6.09
CA VAL A 867 -6.34 -56.70 7.55
C VAL A 867 -5.85 -58.04 8.14
N ASP A 868 -6.44 -59.16 7.73
CA ASP A 868 -6.03 -60.50 8.20
C ASP A 868 -4.64 -60.92 7.70
N GLU A 869 -4.22 -60.43 6.53
CA GLU A 869 -2.88 -60.66 5.99
C GLU A 869 -1.82 -59.84 6.72
N LEU A 870 -2.18 -58.68 7.27
CA LEU A 870 -1.26 -57.77 7.95
C LEU A 870 -1.09 -58.10 9.44
N ILE A 871 -2.17 -58.45 10.14
CA ILE A 871 -2.11 -58.74 11.58
C ILE A 871 -1.14 -59.89 11.86
N GLY A 872 -0.24 -59.69 12.83
CA GLY A 872 0.78 -60.67 13.23
C GLY A 872 2.00 -60.77 12.30
N GLN A 873 2.05 -60.00 11.20
CA GLN A 873 3.24 -59.92 10.35
C GLN A 873 4.25 -58.91 10.88
N TYR A 874 5.52 -59.09 10.48
CA TYR A 874 6.62 -58.19 10.83
C TYR A 874 6.59 -56.94 9.94
N VAL A 875 6.55 -55.76 10.56
CA VAL A 875 6.30 -54.48 9.88
C VAL A 875 7.38 -54.15 8.84
N PHE A 876 8.64 -54.53 9.10
CA PHE A 876 9.77 -54.27 8.19
C PHE A 876 9.72 -55.08 6.89
N ASP A 877 8.93 -56.16 6.83
CA ASP A 877 8.78 -56.95 5.60
C ASP A 877 8.08 -56.15 4.49
N PHE A 878 7.40 -55.07 4.87
CA PHE A 878 6.65 -54.18 3.96
C PHE A 878 7.40 -52.86 3.68
N ILE A 879 8.59 -52.67 4.24
CA ILE A 879 9.42 -51.48 4.03
C ILE A 879 10.41 -51.72 2.89
N ASP A 880 10.66 -50.70 2.07
CA ASP A 880 11.69 -50.74 1.03
C ASP A 880 13.08 -50.94 1.66
N GLN A 881 13.82 -51.93 1.15
CA GLN A 881 15.05 -52.45 1.77
C GLN A 881 16.31 -51.64 1.42
N THR A 882 16.17 -50.42 0.94
CA THR A 882 17.32 -49.54 0.70
C THR A 882 18.02 -49.18 2.02
N PRO A 883 19.37 -49.17 2.08
CA PRO A 883 20.11 -48.91 3.32
C PRO A 883 19.73 -47.57 3.98
N GLU A 884 19.47 -46.56 3.16
CA GLU A 884 19.08 -45.20 3.59
C GLU A 884 17.70 -45.20 4.27
N ASN A 885 16.73 -45.94 3.72
CA ASN A 885 15.38 -46.03 4.26
C ASN A 885 15.33 -46.83 5.57
N LEU A 886 16.11 -47.91 5.66
CA LEU A 886 16.24 -48.72 6.88
C LEU A 886 16.89 -47.93 8.03
N GLU A 887 17.85 -47.04 7.74
CA GLU A 887 18.49 -46.19 8.74
C GLU A 887 17.52 -45.15 9.33
N VAL A 888 16.68 -44.55 8.49
CA VAL A 888 15.61 -43.62 8.93
C VAL A 888 14.61 -44.31 9.85
N VAL A 889 14.19 -45.53 9.51
CA VAL A 889 13.24 -46.30 10.32
C VAL A 889 13.86 -46.70 11.65
N ARG A 890 15.10 -47.20 11.66
CA ARG A 890 15.79 -47.61 12.89
C ARG A 890 15.99 -46.43 13.84
N HIS A 891 16.38 -45.27 13.32
CA HIS A 891 16.53 -44.06 14.13
C HIS A 891 15.19 -43.56 14.69
N ALA A 892 14.10 -43.70 13.93
CA ALA A 892 12.76 -43.39 14.44
C ALA A 892 12.31 -44.37 15.55
N GLU A 893 12.61 -45.67 15.41
CA GLU A 893 12.32 -46.69 16.42
C GLU A 893 13.04 -46.42 17.75
N GLU A 894 14.34 -46.13 17.70
CA GLU A 894 15.15 -45.79 18.87
C GLU A 894 14.57 -44.57 19.64
N GLN A 895 14.07 -43.56 18.91
CA GLN A 895 13.43 -42.39 19.52
C GLN A 895 12.07 -42.69 20.17
N VAL A 896 11.27 -43.59 19.59
CA VAL A 896 10.00 -44.02 20.17
C VAL A 896 10.24 -44.85 21.44
N GLN A 897 11.26 -45.71 21.46
CA GLN A 897 11.61 -46.54 22.61
C GLN A 897 12.28 -45.77 23.76
N ALA A 898 13.00 -44.67 23.47
CA ALA A 898 13.68 -43.84 24.46
C ALA A 898 12.74 -43.03 25.40
N GLY A 899 11.41 -43.17 25.28
CA GLY A 899 10.45 -42.75 26.32
C GLY A 899 10.03 -41.27 26.31
N GLY A 900 10.16 -40.56 25.19
CA GLY A 900 9.69 -39.18 25.07
C GLY A 900 8.18 -39.05 24.84
N ARG A 901 7.51 -38.07 25.47
CA ARG A 901 6.10 -37.69 25.19
C ARG A 901 5.87 -37.13 23.77
N SER A 902 6.84 -37.23 22.87
CA SER A 902 6.90 -36.54 21.58
C SER A 902 6.45 -37.46 20.45
N ASN A 903 5.63 -36.95 19.53
CA ASN A 903 5.31 -37.64 18.28
C ASN A 903 6.59 -37.75 17.43
N VAL A 904 7.00 -38.98 17.08
CA VAL A 904 8.11 -39.20 16.15
C VAL A 904 7.53 -39.24 14.74
N SER A 905 7.99 -38.34 13.88
CA SER A 905 7.59 -38.28 12.48
C SER A 905 8.75 -38.67 11.57
N CYS A 906 8.55 -39.64 10.68
CA CYS A 906 9.53 -39.99 9.66
C CYS A 906 8.84 -40.25 8.31
N THR A 907 9.60 -40.15 7.23
CA THR A 907 9.12 -40.52 5.90
C THR A 907 9.80 -41.81 5.50
N VAL A 908 9.01 -42.81 5.12
CA VAL A 908 9.47 -44.16 4.84
C VAL A 908 8.89 -44.63 3.52
N ALA A 909 9.72 -45.22 2.67
CA ALA A 909 9.27 -45.90 1.47
C ALA A 909 8.77 -47.31 1.84
N MET A 910 7.55 -47.66 1.42
CA MET A 910 6.91 -48.96 1.68
C MET A 910 6.49 -49.64 0.38
N CYS A 911 6.46 -50.96 0.39
CA CYS A 911 6.13 -51.80 -0.75
C CYS A 911 4.62 -52.12 -0.75
N HIS A 912 3.91 -51.63 -1.77
CA HIS A 912 2.53 -52.03 -2.03
C HIS A 912 2.46 -53.47 -2.57
N LYS A 913 1.34 -54.19 -2.36
CA LYS A 913 1.16 -55.61 -2.77
C LYS A 913 1.42 -55.88 -4.27
N ASN A 914 1.25 -54.88 -5.13
CA ASN A 914 1.52 -54.97 -6.58
C ASN A 914 3.00 -54.73 -6.97
N GLY A 915 3.89 -54.50 -6.01
CA GLY A 915 5.32 -54.24 -6.22
C GLY A 915 5.70 -52.77 -6.41
N GLN A 916 4.75 -51.82 -6.35
CA GLN A 916 5.02 -50.39 -6.38
C GLN A 916 5.57 -49.92 -5.03
N VAL A 917 6.65 -49.13 -5.04
CA VAL A 917 7.14 -48.43 -3.85
C VAL A 917 6.37 -47.13 -3.69
N ARG A 918 5.85 -46.88 -2.49
CA ARG A 918 5.08 -45.69 -2.13
C ARG A 918 5.71 -44.99 -0.93
N ALA A 919 5.70 -43.66 -0.93
CA ALA A 919 6.26 -42.89 0.17
C ALA A 919 5.19 -42.61 1.22
N PHE A 920 5.42 -43.03 2.46
CA PHE A 920 4.53 -42.80 3.59
C PHE A 920 5.15 -41.85 4.61
N ALA A 921 4.38 -40.85 5.06
CA ALA A 921 4.69 -40.11 6.27
C ALA A 921 4.11 -40.87 7.47
N LEU A 922 4.96 -41.31 8.38
CA LEU A 922 4.61 -42.06 9.58
C LEU A 922 4.71 -41.16 10.81
N HIS A 923 3.69 -41.20 11.66
CA HIS A 923 3.65 -40.55 12.96
C HIS A 923 3.40 -41.60 14.04
N ALA A 924 4.42 -41.88 14.85
CA ALA A 924 4.38 -42.93 15.85
C ALA A 924 4.35 -42.37 17.28
N ARG A 925 3.60 -43.05 18.16
CA ARG A 925 3.58 -42.76 19.60
C ARG A 925 3.34 -44.02 20.41
N MET A 926 3.93 -44.09 21.60
CA MET A 926 3.67 -45.17 22.55
C MET A 926 2.33 -44.98 23.30
N ILE A 927 1.57 -46.06 23.43
CA ILE A 927 0.29 -46.17 24.14
C ILE A 927 0.26 -47.41 25.02
N ILE A 928 -0.65 -47.46 25.99
CA ILE A 928 -1.01 -48.71 26.68
C ILE A 928 -2.19 -49.32 25.91
N TRP A 929 -2.06 -50.58 25.49
CA TRP A 929 -3.10 -51.28 24.73
C TRP A 929 -4.12 -51.96 25.67
N ASP A 930 -5.20 -52.51 25.11
CA ASP A 930 -6.32 -53.13 25.86
C ASP A 930 -5.88 -54.27 26.80
N ASP A 931 -4.72 -54.88 26.53
CA ASP A 931 -4.11 -55.92 27.37
C ASP A 931 -3.23 -55.37 28.51
N GLY A 932 -3.16 -54.05 28.67
CA GLY A 932 -2.38 -53.37 29.71
C GLY A 932 -0.88 -53.25 29.40
N LEU A 933 -0.42 -53.71 28.24
CA LEU A 933 0.99 -53.70 27.84
C LEU A 933 1.30 -52.53 26.89
N PRO A 934 2.53 -51.97 26.91
CA PRO A 934 2.94 -50.91 25.99
C PRO A 934 2.89 -51.37 24.52
N ALA A 935 2.36 -50.54 23.64
CA ALA A 935 2.37 -50.74 22.19
C ALA A 935 2.61 -49.38 21.49
N THR A 936 2.96 -49.39 20.23
CA THR A 936 3.16 -48.18 19.42
C THR A 936 2.00 -48.03 18.45
N ILE A 937 1.24 -46.94 18.55
CA ILE A 937 0.28 -46.55 17.51
C ILE A 937 1.00 -45.72 16.45
N VAL A 938 0.77 -46.05 15.18
CA VAL A 938 1.35 -45.38 14.03
C VAL A 938 0.24 -44.91 13.11
N MET A 939 0.27 -43.63 12.75
CA MET A 939 -0.54 -43.05 11.69
C MET A 939 0.32 -42.96 10.43
N ALA A 940 -0.17 -43.44 9.31
CA ALA A 940 0.50 -43.49 8.03
C ALA A 940 -0.31 -42.75 6.98
N GLN A 941 0.34 -41.79 6.31
CA GLN A 941 -0.24 -41.03 5.20
C GLN A 941 0.59 -41.27 3.93
N ASP A 942 -0.06 -41.68 2.84
CA ASP A 942 0.57 -41.77 1.53
C ASP A 942 0.85 -40.35 0.99
N ILE A 943 2.12 -40.04 0.76
CA ILE A 943 2.61 -38.75 0.25
C ILE A 943 3.30 -38.89 -1.11
N THR A 944 3.08 -40.01 -1.81
CA THR A 944 3.75 -40.29 -3.09
C THR A 944 3.46 -39.21 -4.13
N GLU A 945 2.17 -38.90 -4.37
CA GLU A 945 1.75 -37.85 -5.32
C GLU A 945 2.28 -36.47 -4.90
N GLN A 946 2.33 -36.20 -3.60
CA GLN A 946 2.85 -34.93 -3.07
C GLN A 946 4.34 -34.79 -3.36
N LYS A 947 5.15 -35.82 -3.10
CA LYS A 947 6.59 -35.80 -3.40
C LYS A 947 6.89 -35.69 -4.89
N GLU A 948 6.16 -36.41 -5.73
CA GLU A 948 6.31 -36.32 -7.19
C GLU A 948 5.97 -34.91 -7.70
N ALA A 949 4.92 -34.29 -7.16
CA ALA A 949 4.56 -32.92 -7.50
C ALA A 949 5.61 -31.91 -7.01
N GLU A 950 6.15 -32.07 -5.80
CA GLU A 950 7.22 -31.22 -5.25
C GLU A 950 8.48 -31.28 -6.11
N GLU A 951 8.90 -32.47 -6.56
CA GLU A 951 10.06 -32.64 -7.44
C GLU A 951 9.84 -32.02 -8.83
N GLN A 952 8.66 -32.22 -9.43
CA GLN A 952 8.31 -31.59 -10.70
C GLN A 952 8.29 -30.06 -10.60
N ILE A 953 7.76 -29.51 -9.51
CA ILE A 953 7.79 -28.06 -9.24
C ILE A 953 9.24 -27.58 -9.13
N ALA A 954 10.11 -28.30 -8.41
CA ALA A 954 11.52 -27.91 -8.27
C ALA A 954 12.25 -27.88 -9.62
N ILE A 955 12.02 -28.87 -10.49
CA ILE A 955 12.57 -28.91 -11.85
C ILE A 955 12.04 -27.74 -12.69
N LEU A 956 10.73 -27.48 -12.66
CA LEU A 956 10.10 -26.40 -13.41
C LEU A 956 10.57 -25.02 -12.95
N VAL A 957 10.72 -24.81 -11.63
CA VAL A 957 11.24 -23.56 -11.06
C VAL A 957 12.67 -23.32 -11.54
N LYS A 958 13.54 -24.35 -11.49
CA LYS A 958 14.92 -24.22 -11.98
C LYS A 958 14.99 -23.90 -13.48
N GLN A 959 14.15 -24.56 -14.30
CA GLN A 959 14.08 -24.28 -15.74
C GLN A 959 13.59 -22.85 -16.03
N LEU A 960 12.66 -22.35 -15.21
CA LEU A 960 12.16 -20.98 -15.34
C LEU A 960 13.24 -19.95 -14.97
N GLU A 961 13.98 -20.18 -13.88
CA GLU A 961 15.13 -19.36 -13.46
C GLU A 961 16.20 -19.29 -14.56
N ASP A 962 16.60 -20.45 -15.11
CA ASP A 962 17.61 -20.51 -16.18
C ASP A 962 17.17 -19.77 -17.45
N THR A 963 15.88 -19.86 -17.81
CA THR A 963 15.29 -19.19 -18.97
C THR A 963 15.21 -17.67 -18.75
N MET A 964 14.83 -17.25 -17.55
CA MET A 964 14.77 -15.84 -17.16
C MET A 964 16.16 -15.21 -17.22
N TYR A 965 17.18 -15.84 -16.63
CA TYR A 965 18.56 -15.37 -16.69
C TYR A 965 19.05 -15.26 -18.15
N GLY A 966 18.79 -16.27 -18.98
CA GLY A 966 19.13 -16.22 -20.41
C GLY A 966 18.45 -15.06 -21.16
N THR A 967 17.23 -14.69 -20.77
CA THR A 967 16.50 -13.54 -21.32
C THR A 967 17.12 -12.22 -20.88
N LEU A 968 17.43 -12.08 -19.57
CA LEU A 968 18.10 -10.88 -19.03
C LEU A 968 19.46 -10.65 -19.70
N GLN A 969 20.25 -11.72 -19.86
CA GLN A 969 21.54 -11.66 -20.53
C GLN A 969 21.42 -11.22 -21.99
N ALA A 970 20.42 -11.70 -22.73
CA ALA A 970 20.19 -11.26 -24.11
C ALA A 970 19.84 -9.76 -24.18
N VAL A 971 19.03 -9.26 -23.24
CA VAL A 971 18.68 -7.83 -23.15
C VAL A 971 19.88 -6.97 -22.82
N SER A 972 20.68 -7.39 -21.84
CA SER A 972 21.97 -6.78 -21.49
C SER A 972 22.87 -6.61 -22.71
N THR A 973 23.10 -7.70 -23.47
CA THR A 973 23.92 -7.66 -24.69
C THR A 973 23.35 -6.69 -25.74
N MET A 974 22.03 -6.55 -25.84
CA MET A 974 21.39 -5.60 -26.76
C MET A 974 21.59 -4.14 -26.36
N VAL A 975 21.65 -3.84 -25.06
CA VAL A 975 21.95 -2.50 -24.54
C VAL A 975 23.43 -2.17 -24.76
N GLU A 976 24.33 -3.11 -24.47
CA GLU A 976 25.77 -2.98 -24.75
C GLU A 976 26.04 -2.74 -26.25
N MET A 977 25.29 -3.38 -27.15
CA MET A 977 25.42 -3.10 -28.59
C MET A 977 25.11 -1.64 -28.98
N ARG A 978 24.35 -0.88 -28.17
CA ARG A 978 24.11 0.55 -28.41
C ARG A 978 25.20 1.45 -27.81
N ASP A 979 25.91 0.97 -26.79
CA ASP A 979 27.07 1.60 -26.15
C ASP A 979 28.30 0.67 -26.27
N PRO A 980 28.95 0.57 -27.45
CA PRO A 980 30.00 -0.42 -27.73
C PRO A 980 31.21 -0.36 -26.77
N TYR A 981 31.33 0.66 -25.93
CA TYR A 981 32.39 0.80 -24.94
C TYR A 981 32.06 0.16 -23.59
N THR A 982 30.84 -0.34 -23.41
CA THR A 982 30.40 -1.09 -22.21
C THR A 982 30.33 -2.60 -22.46
N ALA A 983 31.00 -3.15 -23.47
CA ALA A 983 30.99 -4.59 -23.71
C ALA A 983 31.48 -5.39 -22.47
N GLY A 984 30.61 -6.24 -21.96
CA GLY A 984 30.79 -7.00 -20.73
C GLY A 984 30.79 -6.19 -19.43
N HIS A 985 30.54 -4.88 -19.48
CA HIS A 985 30.51 -3.98 -18.31
C HIS A 985 29.45 -4.42 -17.31
N GLU A 986 28.22 -4.61 -17.79
CA GLU A 986 27.07 -4.93 -16.94
C GLU A 986 27.32 -6.25 -16.18
N ARG A 987 27.89 -7.24 -16.87
CA ARG A 987 28.30 -8.51 -16.26
C ARG A 987 29.42 -8.34 -15.23
N ARG A 988 30.48 -7.56 -15.54
CA ARG A 988 31.60 -7.33 -14.61
C ARG A 988 31.11 -6.60 -13.36
N VAL A 989 30.25 -5.58 -13.51
CA VAL A 989 29.62 -4.88 -12.38
C VAL A 989 28.84 -5.86 -11.50
N GLY A 990 28.02 -6.74 -12.09
CA GLY A 990 27.29 -7.77 -11.35
C GLY A 990 28.21 -8.73 -10.57
N LEU A 991 29.30 -9.19 -11.18
CA LEU A 991 30.27 -10.08 -10.54
C LEU A 991 31.01 -9.38 -9.39
N ILE A 992 31.39 -8.12 -9.55
CA ILE A 992 32.03 -7.31 -8.50
C ILE A 992 31.04 -7.09 -7.35
N ALA A 993 29.79 -6.71 -7.67
CA ALA A 993 28.74 -6.49 -6.69
C ALA A 993 28.43 -7.75 -5.87
N SER A 994 28.35 -8.90 -6.53
CA SER A 994 28.19 -10.22 -5.88
C SER A 994 29.35 -10.55 -4.95
N ALA A 995 30.59 -10.28 -5.39
CA ALA A 995 31.78 -10.51 -4.56
C ALA A 995 31.84 -9.59 -3.33
N ILE A 996 31.46 -8.30 -3.48
CA ILE A 996 31.35 -7.36 -2.36
C ILE A 996 30.26 -7.81 -1.39
N ALA A 997 29.09 -8.19 -1.88
CA ALA A 997 27.99 -8.70 -1.06
C ALA A 997 28.40 -9.95 -0.25
N LYS A 998 29.14 -10.87 -0.87
CA LYS A 998 29.68 -12.06 -0.20
C LYS A 998 30.68 -11.69 0.90
N GLU A 999 31.52 -10.68 0.67
CA GLU A 999 32.44 -10.15 1.69
C GLU A 999 31.70 -9.44 2.85
N MET A 1000 30.50 -8.92 2.60
CA MET A 1000 29.61 -8.37 3.63
C MET A 1000 28.85 -9.45 4.42
N GLY A 1001 28.96 -10.72 4.05
CA GLY A 1001 28.29 -11.84 4.72
C GLY A 1001 26.84 -12.09 4.26
N TRP A 1002 26.47 -11.65 3.06
CA TRP A 1002 25.15 -11.97 2.50
C TRP A 1002 25.07 -13.45 2.10
N ASP A 1003 23.86 -14.01 2.11
CA ASP A 1003 23.62 -15.39 1.70
C ASP A 1003 23.86 -15.59 0.19
N ASP A 1004 24.14 -16.83 -0.22
CA ASP A 1004 24.50 -17.15 -1.61
C ASP A 1004 23.38 -16.77 -2.61
N LYS A 1005 22.10 -16.84 -2.19
CA LYS A 1005 20.97 -16.48 -3.06
C LYS A 1005 20.94 -14.97 -3.31
N ARG A 1006 21.14 -14.15 -2.27
CA ARG A 1006 21.23 -12.69 -2.40
C ARG A 1006 22.48 -12.26 -3.18
N CYS A 1007 23.59 -12.99 -3.05
CA CYS A 1007 24.79 -12.76 -3.87
C CYS A 1007 24.55 -13.06 -5.35
N LEU A 1008 23.82 -14.13 -5.68
CA LEU A 1008 23.45 -14.46 -7.06
C LEU A 1008 22.54 -13.38 -7.66
N GLN A 1009 21.60 -12.86 -6.89
CA GLN A 1009 20.71 -11.77 -7.31
C GLN A 1009 21.47 -10.48 -7.63
N MET A 1010 22.57 -10.17 -6.93
CA MET A 1010 23.41 -9.02 -7.28
C MET A 1010 24.05 -9.16 -8.68
N GLU A 1011 24.34 -10.38 -9.13
CA GLU A 1011 24.80 -10.62 -10.49
C GLU A 1011 23.70 -10.30 -11.51
N GLU A 1012 22.47 -10.74 -11.26
CA GLU A 1012 21.30 -10.45 -12.10
C GLU A 1012 20.98 -8.96 -12.17
N ILE A 1013 21.05 -8.25 -11.03
CA ILE A 1013 20.86 -6.80 -10.96
C ILE A 1013 21.92 -6.10 -11.82
N GLY A 1014 23.18 -6.50 -11.73
CA GLY A 1014 24.27 -5.91 -12.51
C GLY A 1014 24.06 -6.04 -14.02
N LEU A 1015 23.52 -7.18 -14.48
CA LEU A 1015 23.21 -7.41 -15.90
C LEU A 1015 22.19 -6.45 -16.49
N VAL A 1016 21.33 -5.83 -15.69
CA VAL A 1016 20.28 -4.94 -16.21
C VAL A 1016 20.34 -3.52 -15.65
N HIS A 1017 21.36 -3.20 -14.85
CA HIS A 1017 21.42 -1.91 -14.15
C HIS A 1017 21.40 -0.70 -15.10
N ASP A 1018 21.97 -0.86 -16.28
CA ASP A 1018 22.11 0.19 -17.28
C ASP A 1018 21.09 0.07 -18.43
N ILE A 1019 20.07 -0.80 -18.30
CA ILE A 1019 19.07 -1.04 -19.35
C ILE A 1019 18.39 0.23 -19.85
N GLY A 1020 18.27 1.23 -18.99
CA GLY A 1020 17.69 2.54 -19.31
C GLY A 1020 18.49 3.35 -20.33
N LYS A 1021 19.76 3.01 -20.59
CA LYS A 1021 20.56 3.62 -21.66
C LYS A 1021 19.96 3.42 -23.04
N ILE A 1022 19.05 2.45 -23.20
CA ILE A 1022 18.26 2.30 -24.43
C ILE A 1022 17.46 3.56 -24.81
N SER A 1023 17.08 4.37 -23.81
CA SER A 1023 16.36 5.64 -24.02
C SER A 1023 17.28 6.80 -24.43
N ILE A 1024 18.59 6.66 -24.26
CA ILE A 1024 19.59 7.69 -24.54
C ILE A 1024 20.02 7.61 -26.01
N PRO A 1025 20.09 8.75 -26.73
CA PRO A 1025 20.63 8.77 -28.09
C PRO A 1025 22.07 8.25 -28.16
N SER A 1026 22.36 7.43 -29.17
CA SER A 1026 23.67 6.79 -29.36
C SER A 1026 24.81 7.79 -29.56
N GLU A 1027 24.50 8.98 -30.09
CA GLU A 1027 25.43 10.11 -30.26
C GLU A 1027 25.99 10.60 -28.92
N ILE A 1028 25.17 10.54 -27.85
CA ILE A 1028 25.56 10.94 -26.51
C ILE A 1028 26.38 9.82 -25.86
N LEU A 1029 25.94 8.56 -25.98
CA LEU A 1029 26.63 7.39 -25.41
C LEU A 1029 28.06 7.24 -25.96
N THR A 1030 28.24 7.44 -27.27
CA THR A 1030 29.52 7.21 -27.97
C THR A 1030 30.36 8.47 -28.16
N LYS A 1031 30.07 9.55 -27.44
CA LYS A 1031 30.75 10.84 -27.63
C LYS A 1031 32.22 10.78 -27.13
N PRO A 1032 33.23 11.09 -27.96
CA PRO A 1032 34.65 11.04 -27.57
C PRO A 1032 35.11 12.26 -26.76
N SER A 1033 34.21 13.21 -26.48
CA SER A 1033 34.45 14.41 -25.68
C SER A 1033 33.52 14.47 -24.48
N ARG A 1034 33.85 15.30 -23.48
CA ARG A 1034 32.99 15.45 -22.28
C ARG A 1034 31.58 15.89 -22.68
N LEU A 1035 30.59 15.29 -22.02
CA LEU A 1035 29.20 15.67 -22.17
C LEU A 1035 28.99 17.11 -21.70
N THR A 1036 28.17 17.86 -22.43
CA THR A 1036 27.66 19.17 -21.99
C THR A 1036 26.70 18.98 -20.81
N PRO A 1037 26.40 20.03 -20.02
CA PRO A 1037 25.46 19.91 -18.90
C PRO A 1037 24.09 19.36 -19.33
N ILE A 1038 23.58 19.78 -20.49
CA ILE A 1038 22.30 19.30 -21.04
C ILE A 1038 22.39 17.82 -21.43
N GLU A 1039 23.45 17.41 -22.11
CA GLU A 1039 23.67 16.00 -22.47
C GLU A 1039 23.88 15.12 -21.23
N MET A 1040 24.49 15.67 -20.18
CA MET A 1040 24.63 15.00 -18.89
C MET A 1040 23.28 14.85 -18.18
N GLU A 1041 22.41 15.87 -18.21
CA GLU A 1041 21.03 15.75 -17.69
C GLU A 1041 20.22 14.72 -18.47
N MET A 1042 20.37 14.67 -19.80
CA MET A 1042 19.78 13.59 -20.61
C MET A 1042 20.33 12.23 -20.20
N MET A 1043 21.66 12.11 -20.02
CA MET A 1043 22.32 10.88 -19.59
C MET A 1043 21.76 10.41 -18.24
N LYS A 1044 21.61 11.29 -17.24
CA LYS A 1044 21.05 10.95 -15.92
C LYS A 1044 19.65 10.33 -16.02
N GLY A 1045 18.90 10.65 -17.06
CA GLY A 1045 17.59 10.07 -17.34
C GLY A 1045 17.57 8.54 -17.51
N HIS A 1046 18.71 7.90 -17.77
CA HIS A 1046 18.75 6.44 -17.90
C HIS A 1046 18.37 5.70 -16.61
N ALA A 1047 18.68 6.24 -15.43
CA ALA A 1047 18.30 5.60 -14.16
C ALA A 1047 16.77 5.52 -14.03
N GLN A 1048 16.09 6.64 -14.32
CA GLN A 1048 14.63 6.70 -14.32
C GLN A 1048 14.03 5.86 -15.45
N ALA A 1049 14.62 5.87 -16.65
CA ALA A 1049 14.18 5.01 -17.75
C ALA A 1049 14.33 3.52 -17.42
N GLY A 1050 15.42 3.13 -16.76
CA GLY A 1050 15.66 1.76 -16.29
C GLY A 1050 14.61 1.32 -15.27
N TYR A 1051 14.30 2.19 -14.31
CA TYR A 1051 13.15 2.00 -13.40
C TYR A 1051 11.85 1.83 -14.19
N ASP A 1052 11.56 2.71 -15.14
CA ASP A 1052 10.30 2.71 -15.89
C ASP A 1052 10.13 1.49 -16.79
N ILE A 1053 11.22 0.91 -17.30
CA ILE A 1053 11.23 -0.33 -18.09
C ILE A 1053 10.94 -1.53 -17.19
N LEU A 1054 11.49 -1.57 -15.98
CA LEU A 1054 11.48 -2.75 -15.12
C LEU A 1054 10.38 -2.74 -14.05
N LYS A 1055 9.77 -1.58 -13.73
CA LYS A 1055 8.76 -1.44 -12.66
C LYS A 1055 7.50 -2.29 -12.82
N ASP A 1056 7.23 -2.75 -14.03
CA ASP A 1056 6.07 -3.58 -14.36
C ASP A 1056 6.44 -5.07 -14.49
N VAL A 1057 7.72 -5.42 -14.29
CA VAL A 1057 8.20 -6.81 -14.25
C VAL A 1057 8.17 -7.33 -12.80
N PRO A 1058 7.46 -8.44 -12.51
CA PRO A 1058 7.28 -8.95 -11.15
C PRO A 1058 8.51 -9.72 -10.67
N PHE A 1059 9.59 -9.01 -10.33
CA PHE A 1059 10.76 -9.61 -9.69
C PHE A 1059 10.52 -9.90 -8.21
N ILE A 1060 11.20 -10.92 -7.67
CA ILE A 1060 11.13 -11.31 -6.25
C ILE A 1060 11.69 -10.20 -5.34
N ILE A 1061 12.63 -9.43 -5.87
CA ILE A 1061 13.27 -8.28 -5.23
C ILE A 1061 12.94 -7.00 -6.02
N PRO A 1062 13.02 -5.82 -5.40
CA PRO A 1062 12.66 -4.56 -6.05
C PRO A 1062 13.76 -4.10 -7.04
N ILE A 1063 14.05 -4.90 -8.08
CA ILE A 1063 15.12 -4.62 -9.08
C ILE A 1063 14.90 -3.25 -9.72
N ALA A 1064 13.66 -2.91 -10.05
CA ALA A 1064 13.35 -1.60 -10.62
C ALA A 1064 13.78 -0.46 -9.69
N ASP A 1065 13.43 -0.52 -8.40
CA ASP A 1065 13.82 0.50 -7.42
C ASP A 1065 15.35 0.52 -7.24
N ILE A 1066 16.00 -0.64 -7.16
CA ILE A 1066 17.47 -0.73 -7.03
C ILE A 1066 18.16 -0.04 -8.21
N ILE A 1067 17.67 -0.27 -9.41
CA ILE A 1067 18.18 0.36 -10.65
C ILE A 1067 17.82 1.84 -10.71
N GLY A 1068 16.63 2.23 -10.25
CA GLY A 1068 16.30 3.65 -10.09
C GLY A 1068 17.25 4.35 -9.13
N GLN A 1069 17.80 3.63 -8.14
CA GLN A 1069 18.59 4.18 -7.04
C GLN A 1069 20.11 4.01 -7.20
N HIS A 1070 20.61 3.30 -8.21
CA HIS A 1070 22.03 2.95 -8.29
C HIS A 1070 22.98 4.16 -8.50
N HIS A 1071 22.44 5.33 -8.82
CA HIS A 1071 23.14 6.61 -8.89
C HIS A 1071 22.79 7.60 -7.76
N GLU A 1072 21.99 7.15 -6.79
CA GLU A 1072 21.77 7.88 -5.54
C GLU A 1072 23.05 7.86 -4.70
N ARG A 1073 23.21 8.87 -3.85
CA ARG A 1073 24.41 9.07 -3.04
C ARG A 1073 24.02 9.20 -1.58
N MET A 1074 24.89 8.74 -0.66
CA MET A 1074 24.56 8.74 0.76
C MET A 1074 24.23 10.13 1.32
N ASP A 1075 24.78 11.20 0.74
CA ASP A 1075 24.53 12.61 1.08
C ASP A 1075 23.31 13.25 0.38
N GLY A 1076 22.65 12.52 -0.54
CA GLY A 1076 21.51 12.97 -1.34
C GLY A 1076 21.84 13.92 -2.48
N THR A 1077 23.11 13.98 -2.90
CA THR A 1077 23.53 14.68 -4.12
C THR A 1077 23.35 13.85 -5.39
N GLY A 1078 22.85 12.62 -5.25
CA GLY A 1078 22.57 11.69 -6.34
C GLY A 1078 21.28 11.98 -7.11
N TYR A 1079 20.93 11.08 -8.03
CA TYR A 1079 19.75 11.19 -8.90
C TYR A 1079 19.11 9.80 -9.08
N PRO A 1080 17.81 9.71 -9.47
CA PRO A 1080 16.90 10.77 -9.89
C PRO A 1080 16.10 11.46 -8.76
N ASN A 1081 15.99 10.87 -7.58
CA ASN A 1081 15.11 11.33 -6.50
C ASN A 1081 15.85 12.05 -5.36
N GLY A 1082 17.19 11.96 -5.29
CA GLY A 1082 18.01 12.64 -4.28
C GLY A 1082 17.89 12.00 -2.90
N LEU A 1083 17.79 10.67 -2.86
CA LEU A 1083 17.59 9.87 -1.63
C LEU A 1083 18.82 9.95 -0.71
N LYS A 1084 18.62 9.88 0.61
CA LYS A 1084 19.69 10.00 1.62
C LYS A 1084 19.78 8.78 2.52
N GLY A 1085 21.01 8.37 2.80
CA GLY A 1085 21.32 7.32 3.78
C GLY A 1085 20.43 6.07 3.63
N ASP A 1086 19.57 5.86 4.62
CA ASP A 1086 18.71 4.68 4.72
C ASP A 1086 17.51 4.63 3.76
N GLU A 1087 17.28 5.70 3.01
CA GLU A 1087 16.31 5.72 1.91
C GLU A 1087 16.80 4.93 0.68
N ILE A 1088 18.12 4.72 0.55
CA ILE A 1088 18.73 3.97 -0.55
C ILE A 1088 18.80 2.48 -0.17
N LEU A 1089 18.27 1.62 -1.03
CA LEU A 1089 18.28 0.18 -0.84
C LEU A 1089 19.72 -0.36 -0.71
N PRO A 1090 19.99 -1.31 0.20
CA PRO A 1090 21.35 -1.85 0.39
C PRO A 1090 21.98 -2.40 -0.89
N GLU A 1091 21.19 -3.07 -1.73
CA GLU A 1091 21.61 -3.60 -3.03
C GLU A 1091 22.05 -2.47 -3.98
N ALA A 1092 21.35 -1.33 -3.97
CA ALA A 1092 21.73 -0.17 -4.78
C ALA A 1092 23.06 0.41 -4.30
N ARG A 1093 23.29 0.50 -2.98
CA ARG A 1093 24.57 0.97 -2.42
C ARG A 1093 25.76 0.09 -2.84
N VAL A 1094 25.57 -1.23 -2.86
CA VAL A 1094 26.58 -2.18 -3.34
C VAL A 1094 26.82 -2.00 -4.84
N LEU A 1095 25.74 -1.89 -5.61
CA LEU A 1095 25.80 -1.71 -7.06
C LEU A 1095 26.53 -0.41 -7.44
N THR A 1096 26.27 0.71 -6.76
CA THR A 1096 26.95 2.00 -6.99
C THR A 1096 28.47 1.87 -6.83
N VAL A 1097 28.93 1.21 -5.77
CA VAL A 1097 30.38 1.01 -5.54
C VAL A 1097 30.99 0.10 -6.60
N ALA A 1098 30.29 -0.99 -6.95
CA ALA A 1098 30.74 -1.91 -8.00
C ALA A 1098 30.85 -1.23 -9.38
N ASP A 1099 29.85 -0.43 -9.75
CA ASP A 1099 29.84 0.34 -10.99
C ASP A 1099 31.00 1.35 -11.01
N VAL A 1100 31.23 2.12 -9.95
CA VAL A 1100 32.35 3.07 -9.89
C VAL A 1100 33.70 2.36 -10.06
N ILE A 1101 33.89 1.20 -9.41
CA ILE A 1101 35.14 0.43 -9.52
C ILE A 1101 35.38 -0.01 -10.96
N GLU A 1102 34.38 -0.65 -11.58
CA GLU A 1102 34.47 -1.12 -12.96
C GLU A 1102 34.67 0.08 -13.91
N SER A 1103 33.81 1.08 -13.81
CA SER A 1103 33.78 2.26 -14.66
C SER A 1103 35.09 3.04 -14.66
N MET A 1104 35.78 3.13 -13.52
CA MET A 1104 37.07 3.82 -13.41
C MET A 1104 38.24 2.98 -13.93
N ALA A 1105 38.19 1.67 -13.71
CA ALA A 1105 39.22 0.72 -14.09
C ALA A 1105 39.17 0.33 -15.59
N SER A 1106 38.03 0.49 -16.25
CA SER A 1106 37.83 0.19 -17.67
C SER A 1106 38.01 1.40 -18.60
N HIS A 1107 38.25 1.15 -19.89
CA HIS A 1107 38.36 2.20 -20.92
C HIS A 1107 36.97 2.81 -21.24
N ARG A 1108 36.90 4.13 -21.44
CA ARG A 1108 35.68 4.87 -21.83
C ARG A 1108 35.94 5.71 -23.10
N PRO A 1109 34.91 6.11 -23.88
CA PRO A 1109 35.07 6.80 -25.17
C PRO A 1109 35.95 8.07 -25.11
N TYR A 1110 35.89 8.79 -23.99
CA TYR A 1110 36.60 10.06 -23.77
C TYR A 1110 37.75 9.95 -22.74
N ARG A 1111 38.02 8.75 -22.19
CA ARG A 1111 38.99 8.57 -21.10
C ARG A 1111 39.63 7.16 -21.11
N PRO A 1112 40.96 7.03 -21.08
CA PRO A 1112 41.61 5.74 -20.88
C PRO A 1112 41.36 5.17 -19.48
N ALA A 1113 41.47 3.84 -19.32
CA ALA A 1113 41.43 3.17 -18.03
C ALA A 1113 42.42 3.81 -17.04
N LEU A 1114 41.94 4.18 -15.84
CA LEU A 1114 42.79 4.75 -14.78
C LEU A 1114 43.40 3.69 -13.87
N GLY A 1115 42.91 2.44 -13.96
CA GLY A 1115 43.33 1.33 -13.12
C GLY A 1115 42.53 1.22 -11.81
N VAL A 1116 42.61 0.02 -11.21
CA VAL A 1116 41.86 -0.34 -9.99
C VAL A 1116 42.31 0.49 -8.78
N ASP A 1117 43.61 0.77 -8.65
CA ASP A 1117 44.15 1.55 -7.52
C ASP A 1117 43.54 2.96 -7.44
N VAL A 1118 43.33 3.61 -8.58
CA VAL A 1118 42.72 4.94 -8.65
C VAL A 1118 41.23 4.86 -8.32
N ALA A 1119 40.56 3.79 -8.71
CA ALA A 1119 39.16 3.56 -8.36
C ALA A 1119 38.98 3.34 -6.85
N LEU A 1120 39.83 2.51 -6.23
CA LEU A 1120 39.81 2.29 -4.78
C LEU A 1120 40.13 3.57 -3.99
N ALA A 1121 41.04 4.42 -4.49
CA ALA A 1121 41.31 5.73 -3.90
C ALA A 1121 40.10 6.68 -3.97
N GLU A 1122 39.28 6.61 -5.02
CA GLU A 1122 38.02 7.36 -5.13
C GLU A 1122 36.99 6.85 -4.12
N ILE A 1123 36.80 5.52 -4.03
CA ILE A 1123 35.90 4.90 -3.04
C ILE A 1123 36.30 5.30 -1.62
N MET A 1124 37.60 5.28 -1.30
CA MET A 1124 38.11 5.69 0.02
C MET A 1124 37.87 7.17 0.30
N ARG A 1125 37.99 8.05 -0.71
CA ARG A 1125 37.74 9.50 -0.57
C ARG A 1125 36.27 9.81 -0.33
N GLY A 1126 35.37 9.07 -0.97
CA GLY A 1126 33.91 9.23 -0.86
C GLY A 1126 33.27 8.41 0.28
N ARG A 1127 34.04 7.64 1.03
CA ARG A 1127 33.56 6.75 2.10
C ARG A 1127 32.83 7.53 3.20
N GLY A 1128 31.58 7.17 3.46
CA GLY A 1128 30.73 7.77 4.50
C GLY A 1128 30.15 9.14 4.17
N THR A 1129 30.40 9.65 2.96
CA THR A 1129 29.80 10.88 2.44
C THR A 1129 29.00 10.59 1.18
N ILE A 1130 29.67 10.08 0.13
CA ILE A 1130 29.07 9.72 -1.16
C ILE A 1130 28.65 8.25 -1.16
N TYR A 1131 29.49 7.38 -0.60
CA TYR A 1131 29.32 5.92 -0.59
C TYR A 1131 29.12 5.38 0.82
N ASP A 1132 28.42 4.26 0.94
CA ASP A 1132 28.15 3.58 2.21
C ASP A 1132 29.44 3.05 2.84
N THR A 1133 29.65 3.31 4.14
CA THR A 1133 30.89 2.92 4.84
C THR A 1133 31.11 1.42 4.85
N VAL A 1134 30.05 0.62 5.04
CA VAL A 1134 30.14 -0.84 5.16
C VAL A 1134 30.51 -1.45 3.82
N VAL A 1135 29.90 -0.94 2.74
CA VAL A 1135 30.18 -1.39 1.37
C VAL A 1135 31.61 -1.02 0.97
N CYS A 1136 32.06 0.20 1.25
CA CYS A 1136 33.44 0.62 0.97
C CYS A 1136 34.46 -0.26 1.68
N ASP A 1137 34.24 -0.55 2.96
CA ASP A 1137 35.16 -1.38 3.74
C ASP A 1137 35.23 -2.81 3.21
N ALA A 1138 34.09 -3.37 2.80
CA ALA A 1138 34.04 -4.68 2.18
C ALA A 1138 34.79 -4.70 0.83
N ALA A 1139 34.57 -3.69 -0.02
CA ALA A 1139 35.30 -3.57 -1.28
C ALA A 1139 36.81 -3.44 -1.06
N LEU A 1140 37.25 -2.61 -0.11
CA LEU A 1140 38.67 -2.43 0.19
C LEU A 1140 39.32 -3.72 0.71
N ARG A 1141 38.65 -4.48 1.59
CA ARG A 1141 39.15 -5.80 2.05
C ARG A 1141 39.23 -6.80 0.89
N LEU A 1142 38.19 -6.86 0.05
CA LEU A 1142 38.12 -7.77 -1.09
C LEU A 1142 39.31 -7.58 -2.05
N PHE A 1143 39.65 -6.33 -2.40
CA PHE A 1143 40.74 -6.04 -3.33
C PHE A 1143 42.13 -6.05 -2.65
N ASN A 1144 42.29 -5.42 -1.48
CA ASN A 1144 43.61 -5.25 -0.85
C ASN A 1144 44.07 -6.48 -0.05
N GLU A 1145 43.15 -7.17 0.64
CA GLU A 1145 43.51 -8.29 1.53
C GLU A 1145 43.30 -9.64 0.84
N LYS A 1146 42.22 -9.79 0.07
CA LYS A 1146 41.88 -11.05 -0.63
C LYS A 1146 42.40 -11.13 -2.06
N GLY A 1147 43.00 -10.06 -2.58
CA GLY A 1147 43.64 -10.03 -3.89
C GLY A 1147 42.67 -10.26 -5.06
N TYR A 1148 41.42 -9.80 -4.96
CA TYR A 1148 40.44 -9.96 -6.02
C TYR A 1148 40.88 -9.26 -7.31
N THR A 1149 40.89 -10.00 -8.41
CA THR A 1149 41.20 -9.49 -9.75
C THR A 1149 39.92 -9.29 -10.54
N LEU A 1150 39.82 -8.18 -11.26
CA LEU A 1150 38.65 -7.92 -12.10
C LEU A 1150 38.45 -9.06 -13.12
N PRO A 1151 37.21 -9.53 -13.33
CA PRO A 1151 36.92 -10.54 -14.34
C PRO A 1151 37.19 -9.99 -15.75
N ASN A 1152 37.80 -10.82 -16.61
CA ASN A 1152 38.10 -10.48 -18.01
C ASN A 1152 36.84 -10.38 -18.89
#